data_AF-J9W5L2-F1
#
_entry.id   AF-J9W5L2-F1
#
_cell.length_a   1.000
_cell.length_b   1.000
_cell.length_c   1.000
_cell.angle_alpha   90.00
_cell.angle_beta   90.00
_cell.angle_gamma   90.00
#
_symmetry.space_group_name_H-M   'P 1'
#
loop_
_entity.id
_entity.type
_entity.pdbx_description
1 polymer ?
#
loop_
_entity_poly.entity_id
_entity_poly.type
_entity_poly.pdbx_seq_one_letter_code
_entity_poly.pdbx_strand_id
1 'polypeptide(L)'
;MMDSRISNSSNLKFRTKHRRIWKILTGMVTTIAVACGLGFMHASADDVTNVIQRTDEFNISKVNPLQYTYVHESLSHLGGWQGAAYAAAIPNDAKGTDPKTGNSYVSEWMPDPGLEYFIWQAAFADKYKTAESFFANFSKNDLKDLESLYSEMGPQNAGTDSNPKPSQYYMALMGMNSLEGLQYATKLKQINLDPNVSVSAVTYGTATKNGNLWDISALKNLNQLQSVMIQMFSINDISALANKPNLTNLSLNYNQIADLSPLATNKGNKGLNLKTGFNHQHILLEPVTLRGSAATAAQTSFTTPSFIIKDLESANLPVKAFDIKSEKSDYPSLYPSTSDGGNINPTTLTWTNFLPDKTNLYGSLSSHWTDPNSDFEGWIMVPYQFNQTVGNVFVNYQLLQSNGNQLQLAPTSTMAGNVGDAYNIGNNPNTAYTLNKLMGEDKRVAIGVFDGTGLYADFKANNGKANAVGQSGTYTDLPQTRTIVFASDSSTVTINYEDQDGNKLQDSTAVTGKTNTVFTLPTIPSTITKDDQVYTLKGLKEGQTVPAKFDFMDMSLTYVYEVKPTESKPVTVRYVDKDNMPHEIGPQKVLTGKRDDTFNVNSDDYKLTIPGYTFAGILGDATGKFGDNAQTIYMQYTKNPAQPKSVTIRYVDIDNMPHEIGPEKVITGKIGDNYNTTEAQYKLAIDGYTFVDIQGNATGQISEQGQTVYYRYKRDQAKNEAKPIIIRYVDADNMPHEIAPTRTVAGIIGDKYDVRDNMYKLSINGYTFKDIQGDATGTFDTTGHTVYYRYTKDKATPVTPPVNPPVTPVTPTPTPQPTPQPTPQPKSEPTSQETVTAPNEAGKIAKKGEAVYSLKKIYLYRHADFKKGERLASYAKKPRVNRPMFVVSDYAKSKNGALRYVVKDVNHHAKSDGMKGYITARYAYVRPVYYHSKHQVLTIINPTGVNEYTNRNLTGKIKNFKQGTQLKVKGFVKHNLTTRYLLSNGHYITGNRKLVFASKLVQPTKIKVKRSIYLYNNVNLNKRLKHIKAGTVLKVKKWDYSHQYSTTTFGAKRYLVSGGYVTANGHFVKVVK
;
A
#
# COMPACT_ATOMS: atom_id res chain seq x y z
N MET A 1 -26.60 64.07 -63.19
CA MET A 1 -25.57 63.44 -64.03
C MET A 1 -25.35 62.04 -63.46
N MET A 2 -26.23 61.09 -63.85
CA MET A 2 -26.02 60.07 -64.91
C MET A 2 -25.01 59.02 -64.46
N ASP A 3 -25.23 57.71 -64.44
CA ASP A 3 -26.25 56.81 -64.99
C ASP A 3 -25.95 55.43 -64.31
N SER A 4 -26.87 54.74 -63.65
CA SER A 4 -27.86 53.75 -64.14
C SER A 4 -27.40 52.28 -64.25
N ARG A 5 -28.25 51.41 -63.67
CA ARG A 5 -28.68 50.05 -64.07
C ARG A 5 -27.76 48.82 -63.89
N ILE A 6 -28.26 47.91 -63.03
CA ILE A 6 -28.85 46.59 -63.35
C ILE A 6 -28.14 45.75 -64.43
N SER A 7 -27.67 44.55 -64.06
CA SER A 7 -28.06 43.24 -64.65
C SER A 7 -26.93 42.19 -64.68
N ASN A 8 -27.12 41.16 -63.87
CA ASN A 8 -27.07 39.72 -64.18
C ASN A 8 -26.21 39.11 -65.31
N SER A 9 -25.82 37.87 -64.97
CA SER A 9 -25.39 36.76 -65.84
C SER A 9 -23.94 36.86 -66.32
N SER A 10 -23.17 35.78 -66.48
CA SER A 10 -23.31 34.37 -66.15
C SER A 10 -21.98 33.68 -66.52
N ASN A 11 -21.85 32.41 -66.13
CA ASN A 11 -20.94 31.40 -66.69
C ASN A 11 -19.45 31.43 -66.33
N LEU A 12 -19.11 30.51 -65.41
CA LEU A 12 -18.24 29.33 -65.65
C LEU A 12 -17.16 29.53 -66.74
N LYS A 13 -15.87 29.27 -66.48
CA LYS A 13 -15.37 27.99 -65.99
C LYS A 13 -13.84 28.02 -65.79
N PHE A 14 -13.39 27.11 -64.94
CA PHE A 14 -12.08 26.44 -64.88
C PHE A 14 -10.88 27.05 -64.13
N ARG A 15 -10.64 26.40 -62.97
CA ARG A 15 -9.37 25.92 -62.41
C ARG A 15 -8.19 26.88 -62.35
N THR A 16 -7.73 27.13 -61.13
CA THR A 16 -6.29 27.08 -60.85
C THR A 16 -6.02 26.60 -59.43
N LYS A 17 -5.13 25.61 -59.37
CA LYS A 17 -4.51 25.06 -58.19
C LYS A 17 -3.23 25.86 -57.98
N HIS A 18 -3.21 26.85 -57.10
CA HIS A 18 -1.98 27.22 -56.39
C HIS A 18 -2.28 27.65 -54.96
N ARG A 19 -2.06 26.69 -54.06
CA ARG A 19 -1.72 26.89 -52.65
C ARG A 19 -0.52 27.82 -52.56
N ARG A 20 -0.70 28.95 -51.88
CA ARG A 20 0.21 29.65 -50.95
C ARG A 20 -0.13 31.13 -51.05
N ILE A 21 -0.77 31.66 -50.01
CA ILE A 21 -0.75 33.06 -49.51
C ILE A 21 -1.99 33.35 -48.63
N TRP A 22 -3.04 32.52 -48.62
CA TRP A 22 -4.20 32.70 -47.71
C TRP A 22 -4.08 31.93 -46.37
N LYS A 23 -2.91 32.00 -45.71
CA LYS A 23 -2.67 31.36 -44.40
C LYS A 23 -2.04 32.29 -43.35
N ILE A 24 -2.12 33.60 -43.55
CA ILE A 24 -1.49 34.58 -42.65
C ILE A 24 -2.52 35.52 -41.97
N LEU A 25 -3.82 35.50 -42.32
CA LEU A 25 -4.85 36.29 -41.61
C LEU A 25 -5.95 35.48 -40.89
N THR A 26 -5.91 34.15 -40.90
CA THR A 26 -6.76 33.29 -40.04
C THR A 26 -6.03 32.77 -38.79
N GLY A 27 -4.78 33.21 -38.57
CA GLY A 27 -3.93 32.78 -37.46
C GLY A 27 -3.98 33.66 -36.20
N MET A 28 -4.84 34.69 -36.15
CA MET A 28 -4.97 35.57 -34.97
C MET A 28 -6.30 35.48 -34.23
N VAL A 29 -7.25 34.64 -34.67
CA VAL A 29 -8.51 34.38 -33.92
C VAL A 29 -8.50 33.01 -33.21
N THR A 30 -7.50 32.15 -33.48
CA THR A 30 -7.35 30.84 -32.82
C THR A 30 -6.36 30.84 -31.65
N THR A 31 -5.81 32.00 -31.27
CA THR A 31 -4.83 32.13 -30.18
C THR A 31 -5.34 32.97 -29.00
N ILE A 32 -6.64 33.27 -28.97
CA ILE A 32 -7.35 33.86 -27.80
C ILE A 32 -8.60 33.00 -27.46
N ALA A 33 -8.46 31.67 -27.56
CA ALA A 33 -9.47 30.71 -27.11
C ALA A 33 -8.93 29.73 -26.05
N VAL A 34 -7.71 29.97 -25.54
CA VAL A 34 -7.05 29.16 -24.50
C VAL A 34 -6.82 29.97 -23.20
N ALA A 35 -7.47 31.13 -23.05
CA ALA A 35 -7.26 32.03 -21.91
C ALA A 35 -8.51 32.34 -21.05
N CYS A 36 -9.69 31.79 -21.38
CA CYS A 36 -10.86 31.84 -20.50
C CYS A 36 -11.40 30.43 -20.34
N GLY A 37 -11.57 29.97 -19.09
CA GLY A 37 -12.08 28.64 -18.72
C GLY A 37 -13.55 28.39 -19.08
N LEU A 38 -13.98 28.73 -20.29
CA LEU A 38 -15.24 28.29 -20.87
C LEU A 38 -14.99 26.90 -21.48
N GLY A 39 -15.19 25.85 -20.70
CA GLY A 39 -15.34 24.52 -21.26
C GLY A 39 -16.48 24.54 -22.28
N PHE A 40 -16.18 24.13 -23.52
CA PHE A 40 -17.09 23.77 -24.60
C PHE A 40 -18.59 23.87 -24.25
N MET A 41 -19.25 24.97 -24.57
CA MET A 41 -20.72 25.02 -24.44
C MET A 41 -21.47 25.23 -25.74
N HIS A 42 -20.77 25.36 -26.86
CA HIS A 42 -21.40 25.34 -28.19
C HIS A 42 -20.57 24.40 -29.06
N ALA A 43 -20.65 23.11 -28.77
CA ALA A 43 -20.24 22.09 -29.73
C ALA A 43 -21.13 22.27 -30.96
N SER A 44 -20.51 22.53 -32.11
CA SER A 44 -21.23 22.59 -33.37
C SER A 44 -21.70 21.19 -33.75
N ALA A 45 -22.60 21.07 -34.73
CA ALA A 45 -23.02 19.77 -35.25
C ALA A 45 -21.82 18.92 -35.74
N ASP A 46 -20.69 19.57 -36.11
CA ASP A 46 -19.46 18.90 -36.56
C ASP A 46 -18.63 18.33 -35.39
N ASP A 47 -18.90 18.73 -34.15
CA ASP A 47 -18.15 18.34 -32.94
C ASP A 47 -18.77 17.14 -32.21
N VAL A 48 -19.91 16.62 -32.68
CA VAL A 48 -20.70 15.57 -32.02
C VAL A 48 -20.84 14.30 -32.86
N THR A 49 -21.13 13.18 -32.19
CA THR A 49 -21.33 11.85 -32.82
C THR A 49 -22.75 11.34 -32.57
N ASN A 50 -23.18 10.29 -33.30
CA ASN A 50 -24.52 9.68 -33.16
C ASN A 50 -25.68 10.69 -33.31
N VAL A 51 -25.58 11.60 -34.28
CA VAL A 51 -26.58 12.66 -34.46
C VAL A 51 -27.92 12.07 -34.87
N ILE A 52 -28.96 12.36 -34.08
CA ILE A 52 -30.35 12.08 -34.38
C ILE A 52 -31.04 13.39 -34.74
N GLN A 53 -31.71 13.39 -35.89
CA GLN A 53 -32.41 14.57 -36.39
C GLN A 53 -33.72 14.79 -35.64
N ARG A 54 -34.07 16.05 -35.43
CA ARG A 54 -35.33 16.47 -34.82
C ARG A 54 -36.53 15.96 -35.60
N THR A 55 -37.67 15.92 -34.92
CA THR A 55 -39.00 15.78 -35.52
C THR A 55 -39.74 17.11 -35.45
N ASP A 56 -40.62 17.35 -36.42
CA ASP A 56 -41.41 18.59 -36.48
C ASP A 56 -42.68 18.59 -35.59
N GLU A 57 -42.75 17.67 -34.62
CA GLU A 57 -43.91 17.43 -33.78
C GLU A 57 -43.68 17.90 -32.34
N PHE A 58 -44.57 18.78 -31.86
CA PHE A 58 -44.62 19.23 -30.47
C PHE A 58 -45.76 18.52 -29.78
N ASN A 59 -45.54 17.99 -28.58
CA ASN A 59 -46.55 17.22 -27.87
C ASN A 59 -46.49 17.34 -26.33
N ILE A 60 -45.69 18.27 -25.81
CA ILE A 60 -45.66 18.59 -24.38
C ILE A 60 -46.56 19.79 -24.12
N SER A 61 -47.71 19.58 -23.48
CA SER A 61 -48.62 20.69 -23.13
C SER A 61 -48.00 21.63 -22.10
N LYS A 62 -48.07 22.95 -22.33
CA LYS A 62 -47.77 24.00 -21.33
C LYS A 62 -48.93 24.24 -20.37
N VAL A 63 -50.15 23.92 -20.79
CA VAL A 63 -51.38 24.25 -20.05
C VAL A 63 -51.83 23.15 -19.09
N ASN A 64 -51.29 21.93 -19.25
CA ASN A 64 -51.53 20.83 -18.32
C ASN A 64 -50.33 20.67 -17.39
N PRO A 65 -50.52 20.37 -16.09
CA PRO A 65 -49.42 20.08 -15.17
C PRO A 65 -48.58 18.93 -15.70
N LEU A 66 -47.25 19.10 -15.69
CA LEU A 66 -46.32 18.03 -16.00
C LEU A 66 -46.27 17.06 -14.82
N GLN A 67 -47.07 15.99 -14.87
CA GLN A 67 -47.27 15.06 -13.76
C GLN A 67 -46.11 14.06 -13.53
N TYR A 68 -44.92 14.27 -14.11
CA TYR A 68 -43.84 13.28 -14.13
C TYR A 68 -42.49 13.84 -13.63
N THR A 69 -42.50 14.75 -12.67
CA THR A 69 -41.27 15.38 -12.20
C THR A 69 -40.37 14.37 -11.49
N TYR A 70 -39.12 14.28 -11.93
CA TYR A 70 -38.06 13.51 -11.25
C TYR A 70 -37.69 14.08 -9.87
N VAL A 71 -38.05 15.34 -9.65
CA VAL A 71 -37.90 16.05 -8.38
C VAL A 71 -39.20 15.93 -7.61
N HIS A 72 -39.11 15.48 -6.35
CA HIS A 72 -40.25 15.28 -5.46
C HIS A 72 -40.14 16.16 -4.22
N GLU A 73 -41.27 16.59 -3.68
CA GLU A 73 -41.30 17.39 -2.46
C GLU A 73 -40.92 16.57 -1.22
N SER A 74 -40.33 17.22 -0.22
CA SER A 74 -40.10 16.60 1.10
C SER A 74 -41.42 16.14 1.74
N LEU A 75 -41.41 15.04 2.51
CA LEU A 75 -42.60 14.54 3.24
C LEU A 75 -43.27 15.58 4.15
N SER A 76 -42.61 16.70 4.45
CA SER A 76 -43.21 17.85 5.13
C SER A 76 -44.42 18.48 4.41
N HIS A 77 -44.63 18.18 3.12
CA HIS A 77 -45.86 18.58 2.42
C HIS A 77 -47.07 17.73 2.82
N LEU A 78 -46.84 16.53 3.40
CA LEU A 78 -47.90 15.68 3.92
C LEU A 78 -48.39 16.24 5.26
N GLY A 79 -49.69 16.50 5.36
CA GLY A 79 -50.30 17.08 6.56
C GLY A 79 -50.06 16.21 7.79
N GLY A 80 -49.66 16.81 8.92
CA GLY A 80 -49.41 16.10 10.17
C GLY A 80 -48.00 15.51 10.32
N TRP A 81 -47.16 15.52 9.28
CA TRP A 81 -45.80 14.97 9.36
C TRP A 81 -44.85 15.87 10.18
N GLN A 82 -44.40 15.37 11.34
CA GLN A 82 -43.41 16.04 12.21
C GLN A 82 -42.01 15.39 12.14
N GLY A 83 -41.81 14.45 11.22
CA GLY A 83 -40.55 13.74 11.03
C GLY A 83 -40.53 12.33 11.60
N ALA A 84 -39.64 11.49 11.06
CA ALA A 84 -39.58 10.07 11.36
C ALA A 84 -39.30 9.74 12.84
N ALA A 85 -38.51 10.58 13.53
CA ALA A 85 -38.24 10.41 14.96
C ALA A 85 -39.49 10.64 15.82
N TYR A 86 -40.30 11.64 15.46
CA TYR A 86 -41.59 11.88 16.11
C TYR A 86 -42.55 10.73 15.85
N ALA A 87 -42.74 10.35 14.57
CA ALA A 87 -43.59 9.24 14.17
C ALA A 87 -43.20 7.92 14.87
N ALA A 88 -41.90 7.64 15.01
CA ALA A 88 -41.40 6.47 15.72
C ALA A 88 -41.67 6.49 17.23
N ALA A 89 -41.69 7.67 17.85
CA ALA A 89 -41.93 7.84 19.29
C ALA A 89 -43.41 7.63 19.69
N ILE A 90 -44.35 7.74 18.74
CA ILE A 90 -45.77 7.48 19.01
C ILE A 90 -45.95 6.01 19.47
N PRO A 91 -46.64 5.74 20.60
CA PRO A 91 -46.87 4.39 21.11
C PRO A 91 -47.50 3.45 20.07
N ASN A 92 -47.12 2.17 20.09
CA ASN A 92 -47.58 1.20 19.09
C ASN A 92 -49.08 0.88 19.15
N ASP A 93 -49.69 1.12 20.29
CA ASP A 93 -51.12 0.93 20.59
C ASP A 93 -51.93 2.24 20.58
N ALA A 94 -51.31 3.37 20.25
CA ALA A 94 -51.98 4.66 20.16
C ALA A 94 -53.09 4.63 19.09
N LYS A 95 -54.27 5.15 19.47
CA LYS A 95 -55.52 5.17 18.69
C LYS A 95 -56.29 6.46 18.96
N GLY A 96 -57.15 6.84 18.05
CA GLY A 96 -57.92 8.08 18.15
C GLY A 96 -57.04 9.32 17.91
N THR A 97 -57.36 10.41 18.58
CA THR A 97 -56.73 11.72 18.37
C THR A 97 -55.57 11.96 19.33
N ASP A 98 -54.45 12.50 18.84
CA ASP A 98 -53.39 13.01 19.71
C ASP A 98 -53.87 14.29 20.40
N PRO A 99 -53.98 14.31 21.74
CA PRO A 99 -54.38 15.50 22.48
C PRO A 99 -53.42 16.69 22.30
N LYS A 100 -52.18 16.48 21.84
CA LYS A 100 -51.20 17.55 21.63
C LYS A 100 -51.44 18.33 20.34
N THR A 101 -51.82 17.64 19.28
CA THR A 101 -51.86 18.21 17.92
C THR A 101 -53.29 18.32 17.39
N GLY A 102 -54.23 17.57 17.97
CA GLY A 102 -55.60 17.47 17.48
C GLY A 102 -55.76 16.59 16.24
N ASN A 103 -54.69 15.97 15.75
CA ASN A 103 -54.72 15.06 14.59
C ASN A 103 -54.96 13.61 15.03
N SER A 104 -55.47 12.76 14.13
CA SER A 104 -55.51 11.32 14.42
C SER A 104 -54.09 10.76 14.52
N TYR A 105 -53.84 9.89 15.50
CA TYR A 105 -52.53 9.26 15.65
C TYR A 105 -52.07 8.55 14.37
N VAL A 106 -52.96 7.87 13.65
CA VAL A 106 -52.60 7.19 12.39
C VAL A 106 -51.97 8.15 11.38
N SER A 107 -52.53 9.35 11.22
CA SER A 107 -52.04 10.36 10.29
C SER A 107 -50.75 11.05 10.73
N GLU A 108 -50.30 10.82 11.97
CA GLU A 108 -49.01 11.34 12.42
C GLU A 108 -47.86 10.34 12.21
N TRP A 109 -48.14 9.03 12.25
CA TRP A 109 -47.12 7.99 11.99
C TRP A 109 -47.25 7.30 10.62
N MET A 110 -48.35 7.51 9.90
CA MET A 110 -48.61 7.13 8.51
C MET A 110 -49.20 8.36 7.78
N PRO A 111 -48.39 9.38 7.47
CA PRO A 111 -48.88 10.71 7.11
C PRO A 111 -49.49 10.83 5.70
N ASP A 112 -49.41 9.79 4.87
CA ASP A 112 -49.92 9.82 3.51
C ASP A 112 -51.38 9.36 3.47
N PRO A 113 -52.36 10.24 3.17
CA PRO A 113 -53.76 9.86 3.18
C PRO A 113 -54.11 8.83 2.10
N GLY A 114 -53.39 8.83 0.98
CA GLY A 114 -53.56 7.82 -0.08
C GLY A 114 -53.18 6.43 0.43
N LEU A 115 -52.07 6.33 1.16
CA LEU A 115 -51.64 5.09 1.82
C LEU A 115 -52.64 4.62 2.88
N GLU A 116 -53.12 5.53 3.74
CA GLU A 116 -54.09 5.20 4.80
C GLU A 116 -55.37 4.59 4.21
N TYR A 117 -55.98 5.28 3.23
CA TYR A 117 -57.19 4.80 2.56
C TYR A 117 -56.96 3.52 1.77
N PHE A 118 -55.79 3.37 1.14
CA PHE A 118 -55.45 2.19 0.37
C PHE A 118 -55.26 0.97 1.28
N ILE A 119 -54.48 1.07 2.36
CA ILE A 119 -54.26 -0.02 3.32
C ILE A 119 -55.56 -0.44 3.99
N TRP A 120 -56.39 0.53 4.38
CA TRP A 120 -57.71 0.26 4.94
C TRP A 120 -58.51 -0.65 4.01
N GLN A 121 -58.68 -0.25 2.75
CA GLN A 121 -59.47 -1.03 1.80
C GLN A 121 -58.80 -2.35 1.35
N ALA A 122 -57.48 -2.35 1.16
CA ALA A 122 -56.74 -3.51 0.66
C ALA A 122 -56.60 -4.64 1.68
N ALA A 123 -56.51 -4.31 2.98
CA ALA A 123 -56.11 -5.27 4.00
C ALA A 123 -56.95 -5.26 5.29
N PHE A 124 -57.71 -4.19 5.56
CA PHE A 124 -58.37 -4.01 6.86
C PHE A 124 -59.86 -3.67 6.80
N ALA A 125 -60.48 -3.66 5.62
CA ALA A 125 -61.91 -3.38 5.44
C ALA A 125 -62.81 -4.41 6.14
N ASP A 126 -62.32 -5.64 6.31
CA ASP A 126 -63.03 -6.67 7.07
C ASP A 126 -63.08 -6.39 8.56
N LYS A 127 -62.02 -5.79 9.10
CA LYS A 127 -61.89 -5.44 10.52
C LYS A 127 -62.55 -4.10 10.84
N TYR A 128 -62.40 -3.10 9.98
CA TYR A 128 -62.95 -1.76 10.14
C TYR A 128 -63.91 -1.48 8.99
N LYS A 129 -65.22 -1.59 9.26
CA LYS A 129 -66.26 -1.52 8.20
C LYS A 129 -66.45 -0.13 7.61
N THR A 130 -66.00 0.92 8.30
CA THR A 130 -66.03 2.31 7.79
C THR A 130 -64.67 2.97 7.96
N ALA A 131 -64.42 4.02 7.17
CA ALA A 131 -63.20 4.81 7.26
C ALA A 131 -63.07 5.46 8.64
N GLU A 132 -64.16 6.00 9.20
CA GLU A 132 -64.16 6.59 10.56
C GLU A 132 -63.73 5.58 11.61
N SER A 133 -64.21 4.33 11.51
CA SER A 133 -63.80 3.26 12.42
C SER A 133 -62.31 2.94 12.29
N PHE A 134 -61.77 2.93 11.07
CA PHE A 134 -60.35 2.73 10.82
C PHE A 134 -59.52 3.86 11.44
N PHE A 135 -59.80 5.12 11.10
CA PHE A 135 -59.06 6.29 11.60
C PHE A 135 -59.12 6.45 13.11
N ALA A 136 -60.21 6.02 13.75
CA ALA A 136 -60.35 6.06 15.20
C ALA A 136 -59.62 4.92 15.93
N ASN A 137 -59.41 3.76 15.29
CA ASN A 137 -59.03 2.54 16.01
C ASN A 137 -57.80 1.79 15.45
N PHE A 138 -57.27 2.16 14.29
CA PHE A 138 -56.09 1.54 13.71
C PHE A 138 -54.81 2.00 14.39
N SER A 139 -53.92 1.05 14.70
CA SER A 139 -52.65 1.29 15.38
C SER A 139 -51.50 0.53 14.71
N LYS A 140 -50.25 0.85 15.07
CA LYS A 140 -49.07 0.11 14.58
C LYS A 140 -49.14 -1.38 14.93
N ASN A 141 -49.73 -1.72 16.08
CA ASN A 141 -49.95 -3.10 16.48
C ASN A 141 -50.88 -3.86 15.52
N ASP A 142 -51.90 -3.19 14.96
CA ASP A 142 -52.78 -3.81 13.97
C ASP A 142 -52.06 -4.08 12.65
N LEU A 143 -51.15 -3.16 12.25
CA LEU A 143 -50.36 -3.28 11.02
C LEU A 143 -49.25 -4.33 11.12
N LYS A 144 -48.72 -4.58 12.32
CA LYS A 144 -47.52 -5.40 12.58
C LYS A 144 -47.55 -6.78 11.94
N ASP A 145 -48.73 -7.40 11.90
CA ASP A 145 -48.94 -8.76 11.42
C ASP A 145 -49.28 -8.87 9.93
N LEU A 146 -49.36 -7.74 9.20
CA LEU A 146 -49.62 -7.73 7.77
C LEU A 146 -48.50 -8.46 7.01
N GLU A 147 -48.84 -9.54 6.29
CA GLU A 147 -47.87 -10.33 5.52
C GLU A 147 -47.82 -9.97 4.03
N SER A 148 -48.93 -9.48 3.48
CA SER A 148 -49.07 -9.14 2.06
C SER A 148 -49.90 -7.88 1.89
N LEU A 149 -49.51 -7.02 0.96
CA LEU A 149 -50.28 -5.84 0.54
C LEU A 149 -50.39 -5.85 -0.99
N TYR A 150 -51.61 -5.94 -1.53
CA TYR A 150 -51.86 -6.02 -2.96
C TYR A 150 -52.87 -4.99 -3.44
N SER A 151 -52.64 -4.45 -4.64
CA SER A 151 -53.63 -3.70 -5.40
C SER A 151 -54.43 -4.64 -6.31
N GLU A 152 -55.64 -5.03 -5.91
CA GLU A 152 -56.49 -5.88 -6.75
C GLU A 152 -57.12 -5.09 -7.90
N MET A 153 -57.25 -5.69 -9.08
CA MET A 153 -57.76 -5.01 -10.28
C MET A 153 -59.25 -4.70 -10.21
N GLY A 154 -60.04 -5.57 -9.57
CA GLY A 154 -61.49 -5.42 -9.44
C GLY A 154 -61.90 -4.19 -8.63
N PRO A 155 -61.43 -4.04 -7.37
CA PRO A 155 -61.73 -2.88 -6.53
C PRO A 155 -61.29 -1.53 -7.13
N GLN A 156 -60.35 -1.52 -8.07
CA GLN A 156 -59.96 -0.30 -8.78
C GLN A 156 -61.02 0.20 -9.77
N ASN A 157 -61.91 -0.68 -10.25
CA ASN A 157 -62.97 -0.36 -11.20
C ASN A 157 -64.33 -0.31 -10.48
N ALA A 158 -64.90 0.89 -10.32
CA ALA A 158 -66.26 1.10 -9.81
C ALA A 158 -67.35 0.95 -10.89
N GLY A 159 -66.96 0.68 -12.14
CA GLY A 159 -67.85 0.48 -13.28
C GLY A 159 -67.95 -0.98 -13.71
N THR A 160 -68.02 -1.22 -15.01
CA THR A 160 -67.93 -2.56 -15.62
C THR A 160 -66.67 -2.67 -16.47
N ASP A 161 -66.28 -3.87 -16.91
CA ASP A 161 -65.12 -4.05 -17.79
C ASP A 161 -65.26 -3.30 -19.12
N SER A 162 -66.49 -3.18 -19.64
CA SER A 162 -66.80 -2.45 -20.87
C SER A 162 -66.94 -0.94 -20.67
N ASN A 163 -67.12 -0.48 -19.43
CA ASN A 163 -67.23 0.94 -19.08
C ASN A 163 -66.52 1.20 -17.74
N PRO A 164 -65.17 1.15 -17.71
CA PRO A 164 -64.42 1.30 -16.48
C PRO A 164 -64.67 2.68 -15.85
N LYS A 165 -64.65 2.74 -14.52
CA LYS A 165 -64.72 3.99 -13.76
C LYS A 165 -63.76 3.92 -12.58
N PRO A 166 -63.03 5.00 -12.26
CA PRO A 166 -62.12 4.99 -11.13
C PRO A 166 -62.91 4.91 -9.81
N SER A 167 -62.52 3.99 -8.94
CA SER A 167 -63.01 3.93 -7.56
C SER A 167 -62.19 4.83 -6.63
N GLN A 168 -62.66 5.04 -5.41
CA GLN A 168 -61.85 5.69 -4.36
C GLN A 168 -60.58 4.90 -4.06
N TYR A 169 -60.62 3.56 -4.14
CA TYR A 169 -59.46 2.68 -3.99
C TYR A 169 -58.39 2.96 -5.07
N TYR A 170 -58.81 3.12 -6.32
CA TYR A 170 -57.92 3.50 -7.41
C TYR A 170 -57.33 4.91 -7.21
N MET A 171 -58.17 5.88 -6.83
CA MET A 171 -57.68 7.23 -6.56
C MET A 171 -56.69 7.29 -5.40
N ALA A 172 -56.91 6.51 -4.34
CA ALA A 172 -55.98 6.39 -3.22
C ALA A 172 -54.63 5.79 -3.65
N LEU A 173 -54.67 4.70 -4.43
CA LEU A 173 -53.47 4.08 -5.00
C LEU A 173 -52.67 5.07 -5.88
N MET A 174 -53.35 5.80 -6.76
CA MET A 174 -52.71 6.76 -7.68
C MET A 174 -52.22 8.02 -6.98
N GLY A 175 -52.92 8.46 -5.92
CA GLY A 175 -52.63 9.70 -5.19
C GLY A 175 -51.57 9.58 -4.11
N MET A 176 -51.27 8.36 -3.65
CA MET A 176 -50.24 8.09 -2.63
C MET A 176 -48.86 8.55 -3.10
N ASN A 177 -48.13 9.25 -2.24
CA ASN A 177 -46.78 9.79 -2.48
C ASN A 177 -45.69 9.00 -1.73
N SER A 178 -46.01 8.47 -0.55
CA SER A 178 -45.05 7.77 0.33
C SER A 178 -45.63 6.51 0.96
N LEU A 179 -44.75 5.53 1.23
CA LEU A 179 -45.02 4.34 2.05
C LEU A 179 -44.72 4.56 3.55
N GLU A 180 -44.38 5.78 3.98
CA GLU A 180 -44.07 6.09 5.38
C GLU A 180 -45.20 5.62 6.33
N GLY A 181 -44.81 4.90 7.39
CA GLY A 181 -45.70 4.16 8.28
C GLY A 181 -45.72 2.65 7.99
N LEU A 182 -45.47 2.22 6.75
CA LEU A 182 -45.45 0.79 6.41
C LEU A 182 -44.27 0.03 7.03
N GLN A 183 -43.23 0.71 7.50
CA GLN A 183 -42.11 0.10 8.24
C GLN A 183 -42.56 -0.65 9.50
N TYR A 184 -43.75 -0.36 10.03
CA TYR A 184 -44.31 -1.07 11.19
C TYR A 184 -44.94 -2.42 10.83
N ALA A 185 -45.17 -2.73 9.55
CA ALA A 185 -45.62 -4.05 9.06
C ALA A 185 -44.48 -5.07 9.11
N THR A 186 -43.98 -5.40 10.30
CA THR A 186 -42.73 -6.15 10.48
C THR A 186 -42.72 -7.58 9.91
N LYS A 187 -43.89 -8.14 9.58
CA LYS A 187 -44.06 -9.45 8.95
C LYS A 187 -44.30 -9.39 7.44
N LEU A 188 -44.25 -8.20 6.83
CA LEU A 188 -44.52 -8.02 5.41
C LEU A 188 -43.51 -8.81 4.56
N LYS A 189 -44.03 -9.73 3.74
CA LYS A 189 -43.30 -10.58 2.81
C LYS A 189 -43.53 -10.15 1.37
N GLN A 190 -44.71 -9.62 1.05
CA GLN A 190 -45.09 -9.32 -0.33
C GLN A 190 -45.77 -7.96 -0.44
N ILE A 191 -45.36 -7.19 -1.44
CA ILE A 191 -46.04 -5.97 -1.85
C ILE A 191 -46.21 -5.99 -3.37
N ASN A 192 -47.45 -5.81 -3.84
CA ASN A 192 -47.78 -5.68 -5.25
C ASN A 192 -48.69 -4.46 -5.44
N LEU A 193 -48.16 -3.40 -6.04
CA LEU A 193 -48.87 -2.18 -6.37
C LEU A 193 -48.79 -1.97 -7.88
N ASP A 194 -49.95 -2.00 -8.52
CA ASP A 194 -50.13 -1.96 -9.97
C ASP A 194 -51.49 -1.30 -10.29
N PRO A 195 -51.49 -0.11 -10.91
CA PRO A 195 -52.68 0.55 -11.38
C PRO A 195 -53.40 -0.22 -12.51
N ASN A 196 -54.72 -0.22 -12.48
CA ASN A 196 -55.53 -0.79 -13.54
C ASN A 196 -55.50 0.10 -14.79
N VAL A 197 -54.78 -0.36 -15.82
CA VAL A 197 -54.56 0.38 -17.07
C VAL A 197 -55.84 0.75 -17.83
N SER A 198 -56.90 -0.06 -17.72
CA SER A 198 -58.20 0.25 -18.34
C SER A 198 -58.89 1.41 -17.63
N VAL A 199 -58.79 1.45 -16.30
CA VAL A 199 -59.27 2.58 -15.48
C VAL A 199 -58.41 3.83 -15.73
N SER A 200 -57.09 3.67 -15.90
CA SER A 200 -56.20 4.77 -16.27
C SER A 200 -56.58 5.38 -17.62
N ALA A 201 -56.86 4.55 -18.63
CA ALA A 201 -57.21 5.00 -19.97
C ALA A 201 -58.44 5.90 -20.00
N VAL A 202 -59.52 5.53 -19.29
CA VAL A 202 -60.74 6.34 -19.22
C VAL A 202 -60.61 7.57 -18.32
N THR A 203 -59.78 7.50 -17.28
CA THR A 203 -59.63 8.58 -16.29
C THR A 203 -58.70 9.68 -16.78
N TYR A 204 -57.60 9.29 -17.45
CA TYR A 204 -56.49 10.18 -17.80
C TYR A 204 -56.24 10.28 -19.31
N GLY A 205 -57.03 9.58 -20.14
CA GLY A 205 -56.84 9.51 -21.59
C GLY A 205 -55.62 8.68 -22.00
N THR A 206 -54.98 7.96 -21.07
CA THR A 206 -53.82 7.09 -21.35
C THR A 206 -53.81 5.89 -20.41
N ALA A 207 -53.54 4.71 -20.97
CA ALA A 207 -53.45 3.45 -20.22
C ALA A 207 -52.25 3.42 -19.26
N THR A 208 -51.23 4.23 -19.55
CA THR A 208 -49.93 4.18 -18.89
C THR A 208 -49.70 5.37 -17.97
N LYS A 209 -50.74 5.78 -17.24
CA LYS A 209 -50.63 6.87 -16.28
C LYS A 209 -49.87 6.40 -15.05
N ASN A 210 -48.79 7.10 -14.68
CA ASN A 210 -48.07 6.83 -13.43
C ASN A 210 -48.82 7.40 -12.22
N GLY A 211 -48.80 6.67 -11.11
CA GLY A 211 -49.18 7.18 -9.79
C GLY A 211 -48.06 8.02 -9.14
N ASN A 212 -48.41 8.70 -8.05
CA ASN A 212 -47.55 9.68 -7.39
C ASN A 212 -46.52 9.07 -6.43
N LEU A 213 -46.54 7.75 -6.20
CA LEU A 213 -45.69 7.11 -5.21
C LEU A 213 -44.23 7.25 -5.63
N TRP A 214 -43.43 7.95 -4.83
CA TRP A 214 -42.01 8.13 -5.08
C TRP A 214 -41.15 7.67 -3.90
N ASP A 215 -41.68 7.77 -2.68
CA ASP A 215 -40.95 7.40 -1.46
C ASP A 215 -41.32 6.00 -0.97
N ILE A 216 -40.37 5.08 -1.12
CA ILE A 216 -40.46 3.71 -0.61
C ILE A 216 -39.50 3.45 0.55
N SER A 217 -38.98 4.51 1.19
CA SER A 217 -37.97 4.40 2.25
C SER A 217 -38.40 3.54 3.44
N ALA A 218 -39.70 3.47 3.73
CA ALA A 218 -40.33 2.59 4.72
C ALA A 218 -39.97 1.10 4.54
N LEU A 219 -39.63 0.66 3.33
CA LEU A 219 -39.27 -0.74 3.05
C LEU A 219 -37.84 -1.10 3.52
N LYS A 220 -37.02 -0.13 3.90
CA LYS A 220 -35.57 -0.29 4.17
C LYS A 220 -35.24 -1.40 5.15
N ASN A 221 -36.02 -1.56 6.21
CA ASN A 221 -35.75 -2.52 7.29
C ASN A 221 -36.64 -3.77 7.25
N LEU A 222 -37.52 -3.91 6.24
CA LEU A 222 -38.41 -5.07 6.09
C LEU A 222 -37.66 -6.24 5.43
N ASN A 223 -36.76 -6.86 6.19
CA ASN A 223 -35.86 -7.92 5.69
C ASN A 223 -36.55 -9.26 5.40
N GLN A 224 -37.85 -9.38 5.71
CA GLN A 224 -38.67 -10.54 5.37
C GLN A 224 -39.26 -10.47 3.95
N LEU A 225 -39.13 -9.34 3.24
CA LEU A 225 -39.62 -9.18 1.88
C LEU A 225 -39.06 -10.25 0.93
N GLN A 226 -39.98 -10.91 0.23
CA GLN A 226 -39.78 -11.96 -0.76
C GLN A 226 -40.17 -11.50 -2.16
N SER A 227 -41.23 -10.69 -2.26
CA SER A 227 -41.73 -10.16 -3.53
C SER A 227 -42.01 -8.66 -3.42
N VAL A 228 -41.42 -7.86 -4.29
CA VAL A 228 -41.71 -6.43 -4.43
C VAL A 228 -42.05 -6.16 -5.89
N MET A 229 -43.31 -5.84 -6.16
CA MET A 229 -43.79 -5.47 -7.48
C MET A 229 -44.46 -4.11 -7.34
N ILE A 230 -43.82 -3.05 -7.80
CA ILE A 230 -44.37 -1.69 -7.69
C ILE A 230 -44.13 -1.02 -9.04
N GLN A 231 -45.16 -1.01 -9.88
CA GLN A 231 -45.04 -0.62 -11.28
C GLN A 231 -45.92 0.61 -11.56
N MET A 232 -45.52 1.42 -12.53
CA MET A 232 -46.29 2.59 -12.98
C MET A 232 -46.47 3.65 -11.88
N PHE A 233 -45.37 3.98 -11.19
CA PHE A 233 -45.31 5.02 -10.18
C PHE A 233 -44.17 6.00 -10.48
N SER A 234 -43.79 6.82 -9.51
CA SER A 234 -42.77 7.86 -9.63
C SER A 234 -41.50 7.55 -8.83
N ILE A 235 -41.18 6.27 -8.63
CA ILE A 235 -40.03 5.86 -7.81
C ILE A 235 -38.73 6.15 -8.54
N ASN A 236 -37.84 6.93 -7.93
CA ASN A 236 -36.49 7.18 -8.44
C ASN A 236 -35.38 6.62 -7.52
N ASP A 237 -35.65 6.48 -6.22
CA ASP A 237 -34.72 5.98 -5.21
C ASP A 237 -35.13 4.59 -4.71
N ILE A 238 -34.33 3.59 -5.06
CA ILE A 238 -34.57 2.19 -4.68
C ILE A 238 -33.62 1.70 -3.58
N SER A 239 -32.93 2.59 -2.88
CA SER A 239 -31.99 2.24 -1.82
C SER A 239 -32.64 1.46 -0.68
N ALA A 240 -33.95 1.65 -0.46
CA ALA A 240 -34.75 0.88 0.48
C ALA A 240 -34.77 -0.64 0.16
N LEU A 241 -34.51 -1.05 -1.09
CA LEU A 241 -34.52 -2.45 -1.51
C LEU A 241 -33.14 -3.12 -1.46
N ALA A 242 -32.10 -2.38 -1.09
CA ALA A 242 -30.79 -2.95 -0.82
C ALA A 242 -30.84 -3.94 0.36
N ASN A 243 -29.93 -4.92 0.33
CA ASN A 243 -29.68 -5.89 1.40
C ASN A 243 -30.94 -6.66 1.85
N LYS A 244 -31.81 -7.07 0.92
CA LYS A 244 -33.00 -7.89 1.23
C LYS A 244 -32.66 -9.37 1.01
N PRO A 245 -32.32 -10.14 2.06
CA PRO A 245 -31.77 -11.50 1.91
C PRO A 245 -32.78 -12.53 1.39
N ASN A 246 -34.08 -12.26 1.56
CA ASN A 246 -35.16 -13.17 1.19
C ASN A 246 -35.85 -12.80 -0.13
N LEU A 247 -35.43 -11.72 -0.80
CA LEU A 247 -36.06 -11.24 -2.01
C LEU A 247 -35.82 -12.22 -3.16
N THR A 248 -36.90 -12.75 -3.73
CA THR A 248 -36.90 -13.70 -4.84
C THR A 248 -37.60 -13.18 -6.10
N ASN A 249 -38.47 -12.18 -5.96
CA ASN A 249 -39.19 -11.58 -7.08
C ASN A 249 -39.15 -10.05 -6.97
N LEU A 250 -38.80 -9.36 -8.05
CA LEU A 250 -38.69 -7.91 -8.10
C LEU A 250 -39.14 -7.40 -9.47
N SER A 251 -40.06 -6.44 -9.49
CA SER A 251 -40.46 -5.71 -10.70
C SER A 251 -40.76 -4.25 -10.36
N LEU A 252 -40.10 -3.34 -11.04
CA LEU A 252 -40.19 -1.89 -10.92
C LEU A 252 -40.30 -1.22 -12.30
N ASN A 253 -40.94 -1.89 -13.27
CA ASN A 253 -41.18 -1.32 -14.59
C ASN A 253 -41.98 -0.02 -14.49
N TYR A 254 -41.81 0.87 -15.47
CA TYR A 254 -42.59 2.11 -15.54
C TYR A 254 -42.44 3.00 -14.30
N ASN A 255 -41.21 3.16 -13.80
CA ASN A 255 -40.86 4.11 -12.74
C ASN A 255 -39.90 5.18 -13.28
N GLN A 256 -39.15 5.86 -12.40
CA GLN A 256 -38.20 6.92 -12.76
C GLN A 256 -36.79 6.57 -12.30
N ILE A 257 -36.42 5.29 -12.35
CA ILE A 257 -35.17 4.79 -11.76
C ILE A 257 -33.99 5.09 -12.69
N ALA A 258 -33.03 5.87 -12.20
CA ALA A 258 -31.76 6.13 -12.88
C ALA A 258 -30.59 5.31 -12.32
N ASP A 259 -30.71 4.71 -11.13
CA ASP A 259 -29.63 3.99 -10.45
C ASP A 259 -30.07 2.63 -9.92
N LEU A 260 -29.63 1.55 -10.60
CA LEU A 260 -29.86 0.17 -10.18
C LEU A 260 -28.82 -0.37 -9.18
N SER A 261 -27.75 0.37 -8.91
CA SER A 261 -26.64 -0.13 -8.12
C SER A 261 -26.97 -0.50 -6.66
N PRO A 262 -27.99 0.06 -5.98
CA PRO A 262 -28.39 -0.41 -4.65
C PRO A 262 -28.73 -1.91 -4.62
N LEU A 263 -29.27 -2.44 -5.72
CA LEU A 263 -29.65 -3.86 -5.86
C LEU A 263 -28.44 -4.79 -6.03
N ALA A 264 -27.22 -4.25 -6.22
CA ALA A 264 -26.01 -5.06 -6.32
C ALA A 264 -25.79 -5.95 -5.09
N THR A 265 -26.28 -5.50 -3.93
CA THR A 265 -26.21 -6.23 -2.66
C THR A 265 -27.09 -7.48 -2.62
N ASN A 266 -28.15 -7.53 -3.44
CA ASN A 266 -29.05 -8.66 -3.55
C ASN A 266 -28.54 -9.71 -4.56
N LYS A 267 -27.40 -9.47 -5.22
CA LYS A 267 -26.76 -10.45 -6.11
C LYS A 267 -26.42 -11.72 -5.35
N GLY A 268 -27.04 -12.82 -5.77
CA GLY A 268 -26.82 -14.14 -5.18
C GLY A 268 -27.99 -14.66 -4.36
N ASN A 269 -29.04 -13.86 -4.16
CA ASN A 269 -30.32 -14.36 -3.68
C ASN A 269 -30.83 -15.49 -4.59
N LYS A 270 -31.29 -16.57 -3.97
CA LYS A 270 -31.70 -17.77 -4.71
C LYS A 270 -33.02 -17.51 -5.44
N GLY A 271 -32.99 -17.55 -6.77
CA GLY A 271 -34.19 -17.41 -7.62
C GLY A 271 -34.51 -15.98 -8.04
N LEU A 272 -33.82 -14.97 -7.49
CA LEU A 272 -33.99 -13.58 -7.89
C LEU A 272 -33.37 -13.32 -9.27
N ASN A 273 -34.16 -12.82 -10.20
CA ASN A 273 -33.68 -12.33 -11.49
C ASN A 273 -33.61 -10.79 -11.46
N LEU A 274 -32.39 -10.24 -11.52
CA LEU A 274 -32.15 -8.80 -11.62
C LEU A 274 -31.84 -8.35 -13.05
N LYS A 275 -32.17 -9.18 -14.05
CA LYS A 275 -32.04 -8.83 -15.47
C LYS A 275 -33.35 -8.37 -16.11
N THR A 276 -34.46 -8.53 -15.40
CA THR A 276 -35.81 -8.21 -15.87
C THR A 276 -36.54 -7.41 -14.80
N GLY A 277 -37.56 -6.65 -15.20
CA GLY A 277 -38.40 -5.89 -14.27
C GLY A 277 -37.93 -4.47 -14.06
N PHE A 278 -37.10 -3.91 -14.96
CA PHE A 278 -36.65 -2.52 -14.89
C PHE A 278 -36.81 -1.77 -16.21
N ASN A 279 -37.67 -2.26 -17.10
CA ASN A 279 -37.89 -1.60 -18.38
C ASN A 279 -38.78 -0.36 -18.24
N HIS A 280 -38.78 0.45 -19.30
CA HIS A 280 -39.60 1.64 -19.44
C HIS A 280 -39.48 2.66 -18.29
N GLN A 281 -38.27 2.91 -17.81
CA GLN A 281 -38.06 4.03 -16.89
C GLN A 281 -38.28 5.36 -17.62
N HIS A 282 -38.83 6.35 -16.94
CA HIS A 282 -39.20 7.62 -17.53
C HIS A 282 -38.82 8.77 -16.60
N ILE A 283 -38.00 9.69 -17.09
CA ILE A 283 -37.49 10.82 -16.32
C ILE A 283 -37.89 12.09 -17.06
N LEU A 284 -38.91 12.80 -16.58
CA LEU A 284 -39.24 14.13 -17.06
C LEU A 284 -38.65 15.17 -16.12
N LEU A 285 -37.75 15.99 -16.66
CA LEU A 285 -37.15 17.10 -15.94
C LEU A 285 -38.02 18.35 -16.10
N GLU A 286 -37.82 19.32 -15.20
CA GLU A 286 -38.49 20.61 -15.29
C GLU A 286 -38.18 21.32 -16.62
N PRO A 287 -39.15 22.09 -17.17
CA PRO A 287 -38.91 22.85 -18.38
C PRO A 287 -37.75 23.83 -18.24
N VAL A 288 -36.83 23.83 -19.21
CA VAL A 288 -35.75 24.82 -19.29
C VAL A 288 -36.17 26.00 -20.17
N THR A 289 -35.98 27.22 -19.67
CA THR A 289 -36.17 28.42 -20.49
C THR A 289 -34.83 28.81 -21.08
N LEU A 290 -34.71 28.76 -22.40
CA LEU A 290 -33.49 29.10 -23.13
C LEU A 290 -33.59 30.51 -23.69
N ARG A 291 -32.45 31.21 -23.73
CA ARG A 291 -32.38 32.50 -24.41
C ARG A 291 -32.64 32.32 -25.91
N GLY A 292 -33.66 32.96 -26.45
CA GLY A 292 -33.94 32.89 -27.89
C GLY A 292 -35.34 33.36 -28.29
N SER A 293 -35.61 33.25 -29.59
CA SER A 293 -36.89 33.59 -30.22
C SER A 293 -37.20 32.60 -31.34
N ALA A 294 -38.39 32.70 -31.93
CA ALA A 294 -38.70 31.94 -33.14
C ALA A 294 -37.68 32.17 -34.28
N ALA A 295 -37.10 33.37 -34.39
CA ALA A 295 -36.12 33.69 -35.43
C ALA A 295 -34.72 33.11 -35.16
N THR A 296 -34.36 32.90 -33.89
CA THR A 296 -33.01 32.45 -33.49
C THR A 296 -32.97 30.98 -33.08
N ALA A 297 -34.13 30.30 -32.96
CA ALA A 297 -34.22 28.92 -32.49
C ALA A 297 -33.27 27.96 -33.24
N ALA A 298 -33.25 28.00 -34.57
CA ALA A 298 -32.41 27.12 -35.37
C ALA A 298 -30.88 27.34 -35.15
N GLN A 299 -30.50 28.52 -34.66
CA GLN A 299 -29.11 28.89 -34.38
C GLN A 299 -28.72 28.62 -32.92
N THR A 300 -29.70 28.35 -32.05
CA THR A 300 -29.44 28.01 -30.65
C THR A 300 -28.81 26.63 -30.55
N SER A 301 -27.82 26.49 -29.67
CA SER A 301 -27.35 25.21 -29.17
C SER A 301 -27.47 25.13 -27.66
N PHE A 302 -27.69 23.94 -27.15
CA PHE A 302 -27.76 23.69 -25.72
C PHE A 302 -27.11 22.35 -25.41
N THR A 303 -26.23 22.30 -24.43
CA THR A 303 -25.64 21.04 -23.97
C THR A 303 -26.36 20.60 -22.71
N THR A 304 -27.01 19.44 -22.74
CA THR A 304 -27.63 18.90 -21.54
C THR A 304 -26.57 18.52 -20.50
N PRO A 305 -26.96 18.53 -19.22
CA PRO A 305 -26.19 17.90 -18.15
C PRO A 305 -25.63 16.54 -18.55
N SER A 306 -24.48 16.18 -17.96
CA SER A 306 -24.05 14.77 -18.01
C SER A 306 -25.02 13.93 -17.19
N PHE A 307 -25.66 12.96 -17.83
CA PHE A 307 -26.59 12.08 -17.15
C PHE A 307 -25.85 11.02 -16.32
N ILE A 308 -26.36 10.76 -15.12
CA ILE A 308 -25.86 9.71 -14.24
C ILE A 308 -26.89 8.58 -14.25
N ILE A 309 -26.64 7.56 -15.05
CA ILE A 309 -27.47 6.37 -15.18
C ILE A 309 -26.63 5.16 -14.76
N LYS A 310 -26.89 4.59 -13.59
CA LYS A 310 -26.06 3.51 -13.04
C LYS A 310 -26.69 2.15 -13.29
N ASP A 311 -25.90 1.27 -13.91
CA ASP A 311 -26.25 -0.14 -13.98
C ASP A 311 -26.07 -0.84 -12.62
N LEU A 312 -26.41 -2.12 -12.60
CA LEU A 312 -26.30 -2.98 -11.43
C LEU A 312 -24.84 -3.14 -10.91
N GLU A 313 -23.82 -2.83 -11.72
CA GLU A 313 -22.40 -2.84 -11.33
C GLU A 313 -21.86 -1.44 -10.97
N SER A 314 -22.75 -0.45 -10.81
CA SER A 314 -22.42 0.97 -10.59
C SER A 314 -21.68 1.64 -11.76
N ALA A 315 -21.65 1.02 -12.94
CA ALA A 315 -21.10 1.64 -14.15
C ALA A 315 -22.11 2.65 -14.71
N ASN A 316 -21.60 3.77 -15.25
CA ASN A 316 -22.47 4.75 -15.91
C ASN A 316 -22.81 4.26 -17.33
N LEU A 317 -24.10 4.08 -17.62
CA LEU A 317 -24.58 3.70 -18.94
C LEU A 317 -24.49 4.88 -19.91
N PRO A 318 -24.22 4.60 -21.19
CA PRO A 318 -24.29 5.63 -22.22
C PRO A 318 -25.75 6.06 -22.44
N VAL A 319 -25.92 7.33 -22.80
CA VAL A 319 -27.18 7.95 -23.18
C VAL A 319 -27.03 8.50 -24.59
N LYS A 320 -28.03 8.30 -25.44
CA LYS A 320 -28.09 8.83 -26.80
C LYS A 320 -29.38 9.64 -27.01
N ALA A 321 -29.43 10.43 -28.07
CA ALA A 321 -30.66 11.10 -28.45
C ALA A 321 -31.69 10.05 -28.86
N PHE A 322 -32.96 10.27 -28.49
CA PHE A 322 -34.04 9.35 -28.76
C PHE A 322 -34.46 9.44 -30.23
N ASP A 323 -34.37 8.33 -30.95
CA ASP A 323 -34.80 8.24 -32.34
C ASP A 323 -36.13 7.48 -32.45
N ILE A 324 -37.23 8.24 -32.43
CA ILE A 324 -38.59 7.69 -32.52
C ILE A 324 -38.82 6.84 -33.78
N LYS A 325 -38.11 7.13 -34.89
CA LYS A 325 -38.31 6.41 -36.17
C LYS A 325 -37.69 5.01 -36.13
N SER A 326 -36.52 4.87 -35.52
CA SER A 326 -35.81 3.58 -35.48
C SER A 326 -36.18 2.74 -34.26
N GLU A 327 -36.49 3.37 -33.13
CA GLU A 327 -36.72 2.66 -31.87
C GLU A 327 -38.14 2.13 -31.72
N LYS A 328 -39.11 2.67 -32.48
CA LYS A 328 -40.53 2.19 -32.51
C LYS A 328 -41.10 1.89 -31.13
N SER A 329 -40.75 2.70 -30.12
CA SER A 329 -41.28 2.49 -28.77
C SER A 329 -42.74 2.93 -28.72
N ASP A 330 -43.62 2.03 -28.31
CA ASP A 330 -45.03 2.34 -28.04
C ASP A 330 -45.20 3.15 -26.75
N TYR A 331 -44.11 3.29 -25.95
CA TYR A 331 -44.15 4.01 -24.68
C TYR A 331 -42.82 4.71 -24.31
N PRO A 332 -42.89 5.95 -23.79
CA PRO A 332 -44.07 6.80 -23.77
C PRO A 332 -44.38 7.30 -25.19
N SER A 333 -45.65 7.33 -25.56
CA SER A 333 -46.09 7.65 -26.93
C SER A 333 -45.84 9.11 -27.38
N LEU A 334 -45.11 9.96 -26.63
CA LEU A 334 -45.41 11.39 -26.62
C LEU A 334 -44.26 12.39 -26.38
N TYR A 335 -42.98 12.10 -26.70
CA TYR A 335 -41.92 13.13 -26.58
C TYR A 335 -40.77 12.99 -27.60
N PRO A 336 -40.96 13.18 -28.92
CA PRO A 336 -39.85 13.20 -29.84
C PRO A 336 -39.04 14.50 -29.69
N SER A 337 -37.75 14.44 -29.99
CA SER A 337 -36.91 15.63 -29.86
C SER A 337 -37.28 16.66 -30.92
N THR A 338 -37.50 17.91 -30.49
CA THR A 338 -37.72 19.06 -31.39
C THR A 338 -36.42 19.81 -31.70
N SER A 339 -35.27 19.14 -31.50
CA SER A 339 -33.92 19.59 -31.82
C SER A 339 -33.02 18.41 -32.22
N ASP A 340 -31.97 18.68 -32.98
CA ASP A 340 -31.00 17.68 -33.40
C ASP A 340 -30.08 17.35 -32.22
N GLY A 341 -30.03 16.10 -31.80
CA GLY A 341 -29.24 15.66 -30.64
C GLY A 341 -28.02 14.84 -31.03
N GLY A 342 -26.85 15.16 -30.50
CA GLY A 342 -25.61 14.40 -30.70
C GLY A 342 -24.77 14.29 -29.44
N ASN A 343 -23.99 13.21 -29.33
CA ASN A 343 -23.12 12.95 -28.19
C ASN A 343 -21.78 13.72 -28.31
N ILE A 344 -21.45 14.52 -27.29
CA ILE A 344 -20.06 14.97 -27.04
C ILE A 344 -19.25 13.82 -26.46
N ASN A 345 -19.86 13.09 -25.54
CA ASN A 345 -19.30 11.90 -24.89
C ASN A 345 -20.46 10.94 -24.57
N PRO A 346 -20.18 9.72 -24.05
CA PRO A 346 -21.22 8.72 -23.82
C PRO A 346 -22.39 9.16 -22.93
N THR A 347 -22.25 10.20 -22.11
CA THR A 347 -23.25 10.61 -21.11
C THR A 347 -23.72 12.05 -21.26
N THR A 348 -23.20 12.78 -22.25
CA THR A 348 -23.47 14.21 -22.46
C THR A 348 -23.89 14.43 -23.90
N LEU A 349 -25.01 15.14 -24.09
CA LEU A 349 -25.56 15.47 -25.40
C LEU A 349 -25.55 16.97 -25.63
N THR A 350 -25.29 17.36 -26.86
CA THR A 350 -25.55 18.69 -27.37
C THR A 350 -26.70 18.64 -28.34
N TRP A 351 -27.56 19.64 -28.21
CA TRP A 351 -28.75 19.86 -28.99
C TRP A 351 -28.51 21.09 -29.86
N THR A 352 -28.89 21.01 -31.12
CA THR A 352 -28.76 22.08 -32.11
C THR A 352 -30.00 22.13 -32.99
N ASN A 353 -30.13 23.13 -33.86
CA ASN A 353 -31.21 23.21 -34.83
C ASN A 353 -32.59 23.07 -34.15
N PHE A 354 -32.88 23.92 -33.17
CA PHE A 354 -34.14 23.84 -32.42
C PHE A 354 -35.32 24.29 -33.28
N LEU A 355 -36.48 23.69 -33.06
CA LEU A 355 -37.74 24.25 -33.55
C LEU A 355 -38.17 25.46 -32.74
N PRO A 356 -38.77 26.48 -33.40
CA PRO A 356 -39.30 27.66 -32.72
C PRO A 356 -40.44 27.26 -31.78
N ASP A 357 -40.52 27.97 -30.65
CA ASP A 357 -41.53 27.71 -29.62
C ASP A 357 -42.96 27.94 -30.14
N LYS A 358 -43.93 27.16 -29.62
CA LYS A 358 -45.37 27.27 -29.94
C LYS A 358 -46.15 27.77 -28.73
N THR A 359 -47.27 28.47 -28.98
CA THR A 359 -48.04 29.21 -27.97
C THR A 359 -48.55 28.36 -26.79
N ASN A 360 -48.69 27.04 -26.92
CA ASN A 360 -49.20 26.18 -25.83
C ASN A 360 -48.42 24.87 -25.63
N LEU A 361 -47.27 24.71 -26.30
CA LEU A 361 -46.50 23.46 -26.26
C LEU A 361 -45.03 23.77 -25.96
N TYR A 362 -44.41 22.98 -25.07
CA TYR A 362 -42.95 22.99 -24.94
C TYR A 362 -42.34 22.19 -26.10
N GLY A 363 -41.15 22.59 -26.54
CA GLY A 363 -40.27 21.69 -27.27
C GLY A 363 -39.69 20.64 -26.32
N SER A 364 -39.06 19.59 -26.84
CA SER A 364 -38.48 18.51 -26.04
C SER A 364 -37.05 18.21 -26.47
N LEU A 365 -36.19 17.94 -25.48
CA LEU A 365 -34.89 17.30 -25.64
C LEU A 365 -35.00 15.89 -25.07
N SER A 366 -35.13 14.90 -25.95
CA SER A 366 -35.48 13.53 -25.54
C SER A 366 -34.32 12.58 -25.77
N SER A 367 -33.92 11.87 -24.72
CA SER A 367 -32.79 10.95 -24.72
C SER A 367 -33.21 9.55 -24.29
N HIS A 368 -32.43 8.53 -24.63
CA HIS A 368 -32.67 7.12 -24.29
C HIS A 368 -31.38 6.45 -23.80
N TRP A 369 -31.51 5.56 -22.81
CA TRP A 369 -30.45 4.66 -22.37
C TRP A 369 -30.91 3.21 -22.37
N THR A 370 -29.96 2.30 -22.55
CA THR A 370 -30.18 0.85 -22.46
C THR A 370 -29.01 0.19 -21.74
N ASP A 371 -29.29 -0.78 -20.88
CA ASP A 371 -28.28 -1.70 -20.33
C ASP A 371 -28.12 -2.91 -21.26
N PRO A 372 -26.92 -3.19 -21.80
CA PRO A 372 -26.70 -4.39 -22.60
C PRO A 372 -26.82 -5.72 -21.82
N ASN A 373 -26.92 -5.68 -20.48
CA ASN A 373 -26.92 -6.87 -19.64
C ASN A 373 -28.28 -7.20 -18.99
N SER A 374 -29.28 -6.32 -19.11
CA SER A 374 -30.62 -6.43 -18.52
C SER A 374 -31.67 -5.74 -19.40
N ASP A 375 -32.93 -5.74 -18.99
CA ASP A 375 -34.00 -4.93 -19.58
C ASP A 375 -34.05 -3.51 -19.02
N PHE A 376 -33.04 -3.09 -18.23
CA PHE A 376 -32.98 -1.76 -17.69
C PHE A 376 -32.77 -0.73 -18.81
N GLU A 377 -33.81 0.02 -19.08
CA GLU A 377 -33.82 1.08 -20.06
C GLU A 377 -34.75 2.20 -19.63
N GLY A 378 -34.58 3.35 -20.26
CA GLY A 378 -35.52 4.44 -20.07
C GLY A 378 -35.20 5.68 -20.86
N TRP A 379 -36.07 6.67 -20.68
CA TRP A 379 -36.03 7.93 -21.40
C TRP A 379 -35.88 9.12 -20.47
N ILE A 380 -35.16 10.14 -20.94
CA ILE A 380 -35.01 11.42 -20.26
C ILE A 380 -35.57 12.50 -21.17
N MET A 381 -36.55 13.26 -20.68
CA MET A 381 -37.21 14.32 -21.41
C MET A 381 -36.93 15.64 -20.70
N VAL A 382 -36.38 16.60 -21.45
CA VAL A 382 -36.19 17.97 -20.96
C VAL A 382 -37.04 18.90 -21.82
N PRO A 383 -38.21 19.33 -21.33
CA PRO A 383 -39.01 20.32 -22.05
C PRO A 383 -38.23 21.63 -22.17
N TYR A 384 -38.39 22.36 -23.26
CA TYR A 384 -37.80 23.69 -23.40
C TYR A 384 -38.79 24.71 -23.96
N GLN A 385 -38.53 25.98 -23.64
CA GLN A 385 -39.18 27.14 -24.26
C GLN A 385 -38.15 28.24 -24.50
N PHE A 386 -38.48 29.20 -25.35
CA PHE A 386 -37.61 30.34 -25.68
C PHE A 386 -38.10 31.63 -25.03
N ASN A 387 -37.17 32.41 -24.47
CA ASN A 387 -37.43 33.78 -24.03
C ASN A 387 -36.19 34.66 -24.34
N GLN A 388 -36.39 35.82 -24.96
CA GLN A 388 -35.27 36.69 -25.34
C GLN A 388 -34.64 37.43 -24.16
N THR A 389 -35.34 37.56 -23.02
CA THR A 389 -34.87 38.34 -21.88
C THR A 389 -34.08 37.51 -20.87
N VAL A 390 -34.07 36.18 -20.98
CA VAL A 390 -33.47 35.32 -19.95
C VAL A 390 -31.97 35.08 -20.16
N GLY A 391 -31.29 34.82 -19.05
CA GLY A 391 -29.95 34.23 -18.97
C GLY A 391 -30.00 32.88 -18.27
N ASN A 392 -29.03 32.01 -18.55
CA ASN A 392 -28.96 30.65 -17.99
C ASN A 392 -27.76 30.44 -17.08
N VAL A 393 -27.96 29.72 -15.97
CA VAL A 393 -26.89 29.28 -15.06
C VAL A 393 -26.96 27.77 -14.89
N PHE A 394 -25.87 27.08 -15.22
CA PHE A 394 -25.72 25.65 -15.06
C PHE A 394 -25.02 25.33 -13.75
N VAL A 395 -25.63 24.51 -12.90
CA VAL A 395 -25.13 24.16 -11.58
C VAL A 395 -24.71 22.69 -11.54
N ASN A 396 -23.41 22.43 -11.51
CA ASN A 396 -22.83 21.10 -11.37
C ASN A 396 -22.65 20.73 -9.90
N TYR A 397 -22.79 19.46 -9.57
CA TYR A 397 -22.60 18.93 -8.22
C TYR A 397 -21.50 17.87 -8.26
N GLN A 398 -20.37 18.11 -7.60
CA GLN A 398 -19.22 17.23 -7.69
C GLN A 398 -18.66 16.87 -6.31
N LEU A 399 -18.22 15.63 -6.13
CA LEU A 399 -17.52 15.15 -4.95
C LEU A 399 -16.01 15.19 -5.20
N LEU A 400 -15.30 16.02 -4.45
CA LEU A 400 -13.87 15.92 -4.25
C LEU A 400 -13.57 14.65 -3.46
N GLN A 401 -12.97 13.69 -4.14
CA GLN A 401 -12.51 12.45 -3.56
C GLN A 401 -11.17 12.68 -2.85
N SER A 402 -10.82 11.80 -1.91
CA SER A 402 -9.60 11.98 -1.10
C SER A 402 -8.29 11.87 -1.90
N ASN A 403 -8.35 11.37 -3.13
CA ASN A 403 -7.25 11.33 -4.09
C ASN A 403 -7.12 12.60 -4.97
N GLY A 404 -7.98 13.60 -4.76
CA GLY A 404 -8.03 14.85 -5.51
C GLY A 404 -8.86 14.82 -6.79
N ASN A 405 -9.45 13.68 -7.17
CA ASN A 405 -10.36 13.62 -8.31
C ASN A 405 -11.73 14.17 -7.94
N GLN A 406 -12.43 14.75 -8.91
CA GLN A 406 -13.83 15.13 -8.77
C GLN A 406 -14.75 14.17 -9.52
N LEU A 407 -15.83 13.76 -8.86
CA LEU A 407 -16.86 12.88 -9.41
C LEU A 407 -18.19 13.63 -9.43
N GLN A 408 -18.90 13.66 -10.55
CA GLN A 408 -20.26 14.20 -10.60
C GLN A 408 -21.20 13.37 -9.68
N LEU A 409 -21.90 14.06 -8.77
CA LEU A 409 -22.79 13.46 -7.76
C LEU A 409 -24.25 13.39 -8.23
N ALA A 410 -24.69 14.40 -8.97
CA ALA A 410 -26.05 14.52 -9.45
C ALA A 410 -26.06 15.16 -10.86
N PRO A 411 -27.13 14.97 -11.65
CA PRO A 411 -27.30 15.73 -12.88
C PRO A 411 -27.17 17.24 -12.63
N THR A 412 -26.54 17.94 -13.56
CA THR A 412 -26.44 19.41 -13.55
C THR A 412 -27.85 20.03 -13.56
N SER A 413 -28.10 21.00 -12.68
CA SER A 413 -29.35 21.77 -12.70
C SER A 413 -29.22 22.96 -13.65
N THR A 414 -30.33 23.36 -14.28
CA THR A 414 -30.39 24.58 -15.08
C THR A 414 -31.30 25.59 -14.40
N MET A 415 -30.78 26.77 -14.09
CA MET A 415 -31.55 27.91 -13.63
C MET A 415 -31.72 28.92 -14.77
N ALA A 416 -32.84 29.64 -14.78
CA ALA A 416 -33.14 30.72 -15.71
C ALA A 416 -33.81 31.89 -15.00
N GLY A 417 -33.51 33.11 -15.43
CA GLY A 417 -34.14 34.34 -14.96
C GLY A 417 -33.81 35.50 -15.91
N ASN A 418 -34.46 36.66 -15.77
CA ASN A 418 -34.18 37.77 -16.67
C ASN A 418 -32.74 38.24 -16.49
N VAL A 419 -32.08 38.62 -17.57
CA VAL A 419 -30.74 39.22 -17.52
C VAL A 419 -30.77 40.45 -16.61
N GLY A 420 -29.84 40.49 -15.66
CA GLY A 420 -29.77 41.51 -14.61
C GLY A 420 -30.39 41.09 -13.27
N ASP A 421 -31.34 40.15 -13.27
CA ASP A 421 -31.95 39.66 -12.02
C ASP A 421 -30.92 38.88 -11.19
N ALA A 422 -31.02 39.01 -9.87
CA ALA A 422 -30.22 38.23 -8.94
C ALA A 422 -30.71 36.78 -8.85
N TYR A 423 -29.79 35.84 -8.65
CA TYR A 423 -30.09 34.45 -8.30
C TYR A 423 -29.33 34.02 -7.06
N ASN A 424 -29.84 33.00 -6.38
CA ASN A 424 -29.17 32.29 -5.31
C ASN A 424 -29.34 30.77 -5.51
N ILE A 425 -28.22 30.06 -5.57
CA ILE A 425 -28.19 28.60 -5.82
C ILE A 425 -28.78 27.81 -4.65
N GLY A 426 -28.65 28.28 -3.41
CA GLY A 426 -29.17 27.57 -2.22
C GLY A 426 -30.70 27.58 -2.14
N ASN A 427 -31.34 28.65 -2.63
CA ASN A 427 -32.77 28.88 -2.50
C ASN A 427 -33.53 28.77 -3.83
N ASN A 428 -32.87 28.41 -4.92
CA ASN A 428 -33.54 28.23 -6.21
C ASN A 428 -34.23 26.85 -6.25
N PRO A 429 -35.51 26.76 -6.65
CA PRO A 429 -36.25 25.50 -6.66
C PRO A 429 -35.57 24.40 -7.49
N ASN A 430 -34.92 24.77 -8.61
CA ASN A 430 -34.28 23.82 -9.53
C ASN A 430 -32.99 23.19 -8.97
N THR A 431 -32.44 23.75 -7.88
CA THR A 431 -31.19 23.31 -7.23
C THR A 431 -31.40 22.87 -5.79
N ALA A 432 -32.40 23.43 -5.10
CA ALA A 432 -32.66 23.23 -3.68
C ALA A 432 -32.90 21.76 -3.33
N TYR A 433 -33.71 21.03 -4.10
CA TYR A 433 -33.95 19.60 -3.85
C TYR A 433 -32.65 18.80 -3.91
N THR A 434 -31.90 18.95 -5.01
CA THR A 434 -30.63 18.24 -5.22
C THR A 434 -29.63 18.57 -4.12
N LEU A 435 -29.53 19.85 -3.74
CA LEU A 435 -28.70 20.29 -2.63
C LEU A 435 -29.10 19.65 -1.31
N ASN A 436 -30.39 19.70 -0.95
CA ASN A 436 -30.89 19.12 0.29
C ASN A 436 -30.65 17.62 0.34
N LYS A 437 -30.86 16.90 -0.77
CA LYS A 437 -30.55 15.47 -0.89
C LYS A 437 -29.06 15.21 -0.67
N LEU A 438 -28.19 15.94 -1.36
CA LEU A 438 -26.73 15.74 -1.27
C LEU A 438 -26.14 16.16 0.08
N MET A 439 -26.74 17.14 0.76
CA MET A 439 -26.36 17.58 2.10
C MET A 439 -26.92 16.65 3.20
N GLY A 440 -28.05 16.00 2.95
CA GLY A 440 -28.67 15.03 3.86
C GLY A 440 -28.03 13.64 3.83
N GLU A 441 -27.21 13.32 2.82
CA GLU A 441 -26.39 12.11 2.79
C GLU A 441 -25.24 12.21 3.81
N ASP A 442 -25.18 11.28 4.76
CA ASP A 442 -24.16 11.25 5.82
C ASP A 442 -22.74 11.46 5.26
N LYS A 443 -22.01 12.41 5.87
CA LYS A 443 -20.56 12.68 5.72
C LYS A 443 -20.12 13.52 4.51
N ARG A 444 -20.98 14.37 3.94
CA ARG A 444 -20.58 15.36 2.93
C ARG A 444 -20.70 16.79 3.43
N VAL A 445 -19.74 17.62 3.04
CA VAL A 445 -19.76 19.07 3.28
C VAL A 445 -19.52 19.80 1.96
N ALA A 446 -20.31 20.82 1.66
CA ALA A 446 -20.02 21.71 0.54
C ALA A 446 -18.82 22.59 0.89
N ILE A 447 -17.76 22.52 0.07
CA ILE A 447 -16.49 23.22 0.32
C ILE A 447 -16.35 24.52 -0.48
N GLY A 448 -17.22 24.74 -1.46
CA GLY A 448 -17.27 25.97 -2.24
C GLY A 448 -18.09 25.85 -3.51
N VAL A 449 -18.38 26.99 -4.12
CA VAL A 449 -18.91 27.11 -5.48
C VAL A 449 -17.81 27.67 -6.37
N PHE A 450 -17.58 27.05 -7.51
CA PHE A 450 -16.49 27.42 -8.42
C PHE A 450 -17.02 27.73 -9.81
N ASP A 451 -16.47 28.76 -10.46
CA ASP A 451 -16.70 29.03 -11.88
C ASP A 451 -15.67 28.33 -12.78
N GLY A 452 -15.69 28.66 -14.07
CA GLY A 452 -14.72 28.16 -15.04
C GLY A 452 -14.75 26.63 -15.17
N THR A 453 -13.60 25.98 -14.95
CA THR A 453 -13.51 24.51 -15.00
C THR A 453 -14.24 23.81 -13.85
N GLY A 454 -14.54 24.52 -12.76
CA GLY A 454 -15.16 23.96 -11.56
C GLY A 454 -14.28 22.98 -10.78
N LEU A 455 -13.02 22.79 -11.19
CA LEU A 455 -12.09 21.86 -10.53
C LEU A 455 -11.40 22.54 -9.33
N TYR A 456 -11.55 21.93 -8.16
CA TYR A 456 -10.89 22.33 -6.92
C TYR A 456 -9.37 22.35 -7.04
N ALA A 457 -8.79 21.47 -7.86
CA ALA A 457 -7.36 21.47 -8.15
C ALA A 457 -6.91 22.75 -8.89
N ASP A 458 -7.72 23.26 -9.83
CA ASP A 458 -7.42 24.53 -10.53
C ASP A 458 -7.55 25.72 -9.59
N PHE A 459 -8.57 25.73 -8.74
CA PHE A 459 -8.73 26.74 -7.68
C PHE A 459 -7.54 26.73 -6.71
N LYS A 460 -7.15 25.56 -6.20
CA LYS A 460 -6.00 25.41 -5.27
C LYS A 460 -4.67 25.81 -5.91
N ALA A 461 -4.53 25.62 -7.22
CA ALA A 461 -3.36 26.05 -7.98
C ALA A 461 -3.33 27.57 -8.23
N ASN A 462 -4.43 28.29 -7.97
CA ASN A 462 -4.59 29.73 -8.21
C ASN A 462 -4.21 30.13 -9.65
N ASN A 463 -4.61 29.32 -10.64
CA ASN A 463 -4.21 29.47 -12.04
C ASN A 463 -5.24 30.23 -12.90
N GLY A 464 -6.30 30.75 -12.29
CA GLY A 464 -7.39 31.50 -12.95
C GLY A 464 -8.38 30.65 -13.77
N LYS A 465 -8.20 29.33 -13.84
CA LYS A 465 -9.10 28.44 -14.61
C LYS A 465 -10.39 28.08 -13.85
N ALA A 466 -10.35 28.14 -12.53
CA ALA A 466 -11.52 28.04 -11.66
C ALA A 466 -11.32 28.99 -10.48
N ASN A 467 -12.32 29.82 -10.19
CA ASN A 467 -12.32 30.77 -9.10
C ASN A 467 -13.44 30.43 -8.13
N ALA A 468 -13.18 30.59 -6.82
CA ALA A 468 -14.25 30.51 -5.83
C ALA A 468 -15.20 31.70 -6.02
N VAL A 469 -16.49 31.38 -6.14
CA VAL A 469 -17.58 32.34 -6.27
C VAL A 469 -18.61 32.11 -5.17
N GLY A 470 -19.44 33.12 -4.91
CA GLY A 470 -20.56 32.98 -3.98
C GLY A 470 -21.65 32.06 -4.53
N GLN A 471 -22.60 31.70 -3.65
CA GLN A 471 -23.84 31.03 -4.06
C GLN A 471 -24.83 31.96 -4.78
N SER A 472 -24.60 33.26 -4.72
CA SER A 472 -25.42 34.28 -5.39
C SER A 472 -24.69 34.89 -6.58
N GLY A 473 -25.45 35.35 -7.56
CA GLY A 473 -24.96 36.07 -8.73
C GLY A 473 -26.08 36.80 -9.46
N THR A 474 -25.80 37.29 -10.65
CA THR A 474 -26.80 37.87 -11.57
C THR A 474 -26.82 37.10 -12.88
N TYR A 475 -28.02 36.93 -13.45
CA TYR A 475 -28.16 36.34 -14.77
C TYR A 475 -27.55 37.26 -15.83
N THR A 476 -26.76 36.69 -16.74
CA THR A 476 -26.14 37.39 -17.86
C THR A 476 -26.70 36.92 -19.19
N ASP A 477 -26.49 37.70 -20.25
CA ASP A 477 -26.82 37.33 -21.62
C ASP A 477 -26.00 36.11 -22.11
N LEU A 478 -24.78 35.94 -21.59
CA LEU A 478 -23.98 34.74 -21.76
C LEU A 478 -24.33 33.68 -20.70
N PRO A 479 -24.42 32.39 -21.07
CA PRO A 479 -24.60 31.31 -20.10
C PRO A 479 -23.45 31.20 -19.10
N GLN A 480 -23.78 30.89 -17.85
CA GLN A 480 -22.80 30.74 -16.76
C GLN A 480 -22.74 29.29 -16.27
N THR A 481 -21.57 28.87 -15.78
CA THR A 481 -21.41 27.60 -15.07
C THR A 481 -20.99 27.84 -13.61
N ARG A 482 -21.57 27.08 -12.70
CA ARG A 482 -21.28 27.05 -11.27
C ARG A 482 -21.11 25.59 -10.85
N THR A 483 -20.01 25.26 -10.20
CA THR A 483 -19.76 23.90 -9.73
C THR A 483 -19.68 23.92 -8.21
N ILE A 484 -20.66 23.30 -7.57
CA ILE A 484 -20.66 23.07 -6.14
C ILE A 484 -19.81 21.83 -5.89
N VAL A 485 -18.73 22.01 -5.14
CA VAL A 485 -17.87 20.90 -4.76
C VAL A 485 -18.20 20.50 -3.33
N PHE A 486 -18.50 19.22 -3.15
CA PHE A 486 -18.65 18.54 -1.88
C PHE A 486 -17.37 17.79 -1.58
N ALA A 487 -17.02 17.62 -0.31
CA ALA A 487 -15.97 16.71 0.13
C ALA A 487 -16.47 15.87 1.29
N SER A 488 -15.69 14.85 1.69
CA SER A 488 -15.97 14.18 2.94
C SER A 488 -15.80 15.16 4.11
N ASP A 489 -16.64 15.01 5.13
CA ASP A 489 -16.52 15.76 6.40
C ASP A 489 -15.29 15.36 7.24
N SER A 490 -14.52 14.37 6.78
CA SER A 490 -13.30 13.87 7.42
C SER A 490 -12.21 13.53 6.40
N SER A 491 -10.96 13.61 6.83
CA SER A 491 -9.79 13.20 6.04
C SER A 491 -8.74 12.55 6.92
N THR A 492 -7.79 11.86 6.28
CA THR A 492 -6.73 11.11 6.97
C THR A 492 -5.36 11.67 6.65
N VAL A 493 -4.55 11.91 7.69
CA VAL A 493 -3.11 12.16 7.58
C VAL A 493 -2.38 10.86 7.89
N THR A 494 -1.65 10.33 6.91
CA THR A 494 -0.86 9.10 7.04
C THR A 494 0.62 9.41 7.24
N ILE A 495 1.16 9.02 8.39
CA ILE A 495 2.54 9.24 8.79
C ILE A 495 3.35 7.98 8.50
N ASN A 496 4.30 8.09 7.58
CA ASN A 496 5.24 7.04 7.22
C ASN A 496 6.58 7.27 7.91
N TYR A 497 7.31 6.17 8.11
CA TYR A 497 8.64 6.18 8.69
C TYR A 497 9.57 5.44 7.71
N GLU A 498 10.52 6.13 7.11
CA GLU A 498 11.42 5.62 6.07
C GLU A 498 12.89 5.85 6.45
N ASP A 499 13.82 5.06 5.92
CA ASP A 499 15.24 5.42 5.92
C ASP A 499 15.55 6.44 4.81
N GLN A 500 16.82 6.85 4.72
CA GLN A 500 17.31 7.76 3.67
C GLN A 500 17.08 7.25 2.23
N ASP A 501 16.93 5.92 2.06
CA ASP A 501 16.67 5.28 0.77
C ASP A 501 15.17 5.10 0.46
N GLY A 502 14.29 5.59 1.33
CA GLY A 502 12.83 5.45 1.19
C GLY A 502 12.30 4.06 1.57
N ASN A 503 13.05 3.27 2.33
CA ASN A 503 12.57 2.00 2.85
C ASN A 503 11.78 2.20 4.13
N LYS A 504 10.52 1.76 4.12
CA LYS A 504 9.66 1.76 5.30
C LYS A 504 10.29 1.02 6.50
N LEU A 505 10.47 1.72 7.62
CA LEU A 505 11.10 1.23 8.85
C LEU A 505 10.12 0.62 9.85
N GLN A 506 8.91 1.16 9.95
CA GLN A 506 7.82 0.61 10.77
C GLN A 506 6.47 0.89 10.12
N ASP A 507 5.37 0.38 10.70
CA ASP A 507 4.03 0.63 10.18
C ASP A 507 3.63 2.11 10.22
N SER A 508 2.85 2.52 9.22
CA SER A 508 2.41 3.91 9.10
C SER A 508 1.31 4.18 10.10
N THR A 509 1.31 5.36 10.70
CA THR A 509 0.27 5.80 11.63
C THR A 509 -0.74 6.65 10.85
N ALA A 510 -2.02 6.28 10.89
CA ALA A 510 -3.08 7.05 10.26
C ALA A 510 -3.88 7.78 11.34
N VAL A 511 -4.07 9.09 11.16
CA VAL A 511 -4.93 9.90 12.02
C VAL A 511 -6.04 10.45 11.14
N THR A 512 -7.29 10.12 11.48
CA THR A 512 -8.48 10.64 10.79
C THR A 512 -9.15 11.67 11.68
N GLY A 513 -9.53 12.80 11.10
CA GLY A 513 -10.23 13.86 11.82
C GLY A 513 -11.17 14.62 10.90
N LYS A 514 -12.03 15.45 11.51
CA LYS A 514 -12.96 16.30 10.76
C LYS A 514 -12.20 17.35 9.96
N THR A 515 -12.57 17.56 8.70
CA THR A 515 -11.95 18.57 7.84
C THR A 515 -12.04 19.97 8.47
N ASN A 516 -11.05 20.83 8.23
CA ASN A 516 -10.91 22.16 8.82
C ASN A 516 -10.75 22.22 10.36
N THR A 517 -10.63 21.09 11.04
CA THR A 517 -10.26 21.04 12.47
C THR A 517 -8.75 20.92 12.65
N VAL A 518 -8.25 21.34 13.81
CA VAL A 518 -6.80 21.33 14.12
C VAL A 518 -6.24 19.91 14.02
N PHE A 519 -5.14 19.75 13.28
CA PHE A 519 -4.40 18.50 13.23
C PHE A 519 -3.31 18.52 14.32
N THR A 520 -3.34 17.53 15.21
CA THR A 520 -2.28 17.34 16.19
C THR A 520 -1.38 16.20 15.73
N LEU A 521 -0.11 16.50 15.49
CA LEU A 521 0.87 15.49 15.11
C LEU A 521 1.09 14.51 16.29
N PRO A 522 0.88 13.19 16.10
CA PRO A 522 1.19 12.20 17.12
C PRO A 522 2.71 12.10 17.35
N THR A 523 3.12 11.59 18.50
CA THR A 523 4.53 11.44 18.87
C THR A 523 5.30 10.64 17.82
N ILE A 524 6.36 11.24 17.27
CA ILE A 524 7.26 10.60 16.31
C ILE A 524 8.40 9.93 17.09
N PRO A 525 8.63 8.61 16.90
CA PRO A 525 9.72 7.92 17.60
C PRO A 525 11.08 8.52 17.24
N SER A 526 11.93 8.80 18.24
CA SER A 526 13.29 9.31 18.02
C SER A 526 14.25 8.24 17.49
N THR A 527 13.95 6.96 17.75
CA THR A 527 14.67 5.81 17.19
C THR A 527 13.70 4.74 16.72
N ILE A 528 14.11 3.98 15.70
CA ILE A 528 13.41 2.79 15.24
C ILE A 528 14.43 1.67 15.11
N THR A 529 14.19 0.52 15.72
CA THR A 529 15.02 -0.67 15.52
C THR A 529 14.36 -1.57 14.50
N LYS A 530 15.11 -1.90 13.44
CA LYS A 530 14.66 -2.82 12.41
C LYS A 530 15.84 -3.64 11.93
N ASP A 531 15.65 -4.96 11.87
CA ASP A 531 16.69 -5.89 11.40
C ASP A 531 18.00 -5.78 12.21
N ASP A 532 17.89 -5.67 13.54
CA ASP A 532 19.00 -5.50 14.50
C ASP A 532 19.87 -4.24 14.27
N GLN A 533 19.42 -3.36 13.37
CA GLN A 533 20.00 -2.05 13.11
C GLN A 533 19.13 -0.98 13.76
N VAL A 534 19.75 -0.10 14.53
CA VAL A 534 19.08 1.03 15.16
C VAL A 534 19.17 2.23 14.22
N TYR A 535 18.03 2.83 13.92
CA TYR A 535 17.92 4.04 13.12
C TYR A 535 17.53 5.23 14.00
N THR A 536 18.13 6.39 13.78
CA THR A 536 17.86 7.66 14.48
C THR A 536 17.08 8.62 13.59
N LEU A 537 16.09 9.31 14.15
CA LEU A 537 15.25 10.24 13.41
C LEU A 537 16.09 11.41 12.86
N LYS A 538 16.04 11.62 11.55
CA LYS A 538 16.65 12.77 10.88
C LYS A 538 15.69 13.95 10.77
N GLY A 539 14.40 13.68 10.55
CA GLY A 539 13.36 14.71 10.47
C GLY A 539 12.26 14.37 9.47
N LEU A 540 11.39 15.34 9.16
CA LEU A 540 10.38 15.22 8.12
C LEU A 540 11.04 15.29 6.73
N LYS A 541 10.55 14.51 5.77
CA LYS A 541 11.06 14.46 4.39
C LYS A 541 11.00 15.84 3.73
N GLU A 542 12.03 16.16 2.97
CA GLU A 542 12.20 17.46 2.31
C GLU A 542 10.97 17.84 1.47
N GLY A 543 10.55 19.11 1.57
CA GLY A 543 9.38 19.65 0.88
C GLY A 543 8.03 19.31 1.52
N GLN A 544 8.00 18.52 2.60
CA GLN A 544 6.77 18.27 3.36
C GLN A 544 6.67 19.19 4.57
N THR A 545 5.45 19.58 4.92
CA THR A 545 5.14 20.34 6.14
C THR A 545 4.00 19.65 6.89
N VAL A 546 4.03 19.74 8.21
CA VAL A 546 2.93 19.24 9.04
C VAL A 546 1.74 20.19 8.87
N PRO A 547 0.56 19.70 8.46
CA PRO A 547 -0.59 20.57 8.27
C PRO A 547 -1.11 21.08 9.62
N ALA A 548 -1.53 22.34 9.69
CA ALA A 548 -2.15 22.88 10.90
C ALA A 548 -3.57 22.34 11.15
N LYS A 549 -4.25 21.90 10.08
CA LYS A 549 -5.63 21.40 10.07
C LYS A 549 -5.78 20.23 9.12
N PHE A 550 -6.79 19.39 9.33
CA PHE A 550 -7.19 18.38 8.35
C PHE A 550 -7.69 19.07 7.06
N ASP A 551 -7.07 18.76 5.92
CA ASP A 551 -7.51 19.21 4.58
C ASP A 551 -8.72 18.37 4.12
N PHE A 552 -9.36 18.71 2.99
CA PHE A 552 -10.44 17.93 2.39
C PHE A 552 -9.97 16.68 1.64
N MET A 553 -8.66 16.53 1.46
CA MET A 553 -8.01 15.40 0.82
C MET A 553 -7.11 14.66 1.82
N ASP A 554 -6.87 13.37 1.58
CA ASP A 554 -5.94 12.62 2.40
C ASP A 554 -4.51 13.12 2.16
N MET A 555 -3.74 13.26 3.24
CA MET A 555 -2.35 13.72 3.19
C MET A 555 -1.42 12.60 3.67
N SER A 556 -0.17 12.62 3.21
CA SER A 556 0.86 11.75 3.76
C SER A 556 2.14 12.50 4.12
N LEU A 557 2.58 12.31 5.37
CA LEU A 557 3.85 12.79 5.92
C LEU A 557 4.83 11.62 6.00
N THR A 558 6.11 11.87 5.75
CA THR A 558 7.14 10.84 5.81
C THR A 558 8.30 11.33 6.65
N TYR A 559 8.56 10.68 7.78
CA TYR A 559 9.73 10.94 8.61
C TYR A 559 10.89 10.03 8.19
N VAL A 560 12.06 10.63 7.99
CA VAL A 560 13.28 9.98 7.50
C VAL A 560 14.21 9.69 8.68
N TYR A 561 14.85 8.52 8.69
CA TYR A 561 15.80 8.07 9.71
C TYR A 561 17.12 7.61 9.08
N GLU A 562 18.19 7.56 9.87
CA GLU A 562 19.54 7.13 9.46
C GLU A 562 20.16 6.09 10.40
N VAL A 563 21.08 5.27 9.91
CA VAL A 563 21.67 4.13 10.63
C VAL A 563 22.65 4.55 11.72
N LYS A 564 22.58 3.92 12.89
CA LYS A 564 23.57 3.98 13.98
C LYS A 564 24.73 2.97 13.73
N PRO A 565 26.02 3.38 13.70
CA PRO A 565 27.17 2.48 13.45
C PRO A 565 27.44 1.42 14.56
N THR A 566 28.11 0.29 14.25
CA THR A 566 28.41 -0.84 15.18
C THR A 566 29.89 -1.31 15.09
N GLU A 567 30.54 -1.75 16.20
CA GLU A 567 31.98 -2.15 16.33
C GLU A 567 32.31 -3.66 16.07
N SER A 568 33.61 -4.06 15.96
CA SER A 568 34.09 -5.43 15.58
C SER A 568 34.94 -6.16 16.67
N LYS A 569 35.28 -7.47 16.49
CA LYS A 569 36.08 -8.29 17.43
C LYS A 569 37.57 -8.44 17.01
N PRO A 570 38.52 -8.61 17.96
CA PRO A 570 39.97 -8.54 17.69
C PRO A 570 40.60 -9.82 17.10
N VAL A 571 41.81 -9.69 16.54
CA VAL A 571 42.65 -10.78 15.99
C VAL A 571 43.90 -10.91 16.85
N THR A 572 44.25 -12.12 17.29
CA THR A 572 45.39 -12.38 18.19
C THR A 572 46.49 -13.18 17.48
N VAL A 573 47.74 -12.76 17.59
CA VAL A 573 48.94 -13.43 17.05
C VAL A 573 49.74 -14.03 18.21
N ARG A 574 50.05 -15.33 18.15
CA ARG A 574 50.82 -16.09 19.18
C ARG A 574 52.09 -16.68 18.59
N TYR A 575 53.14 -16.86 19.40
CA TYR A 575 54.45 -17.35 18.97
C TYR A 575 54.75 -18.68 19.64
N VAL A 576 54.93 -19.75 18.85
CA VAL A 576 54.95 -21.14 19.36
C VAL A 576 56.12 -21.96 18.82
N ASP A 577 56.58 -22.91 19.63
CA ASP A 577 57.49 -23.97 19.20
C ASP A 577 56.76 -24.89 18.21
N LYS A 578 57.27 -25.01 16.98
CA LYS A 578 56.65 -25.80 15.90
C LYS A 578 56.52 -27.28 16.28
N ASP A 579 57.49 -27.80 17.04
CA ASP A 579 57.60 -29.21 17.35
C ASP A 579 56.90 -29.56 18.69
N ASN A 580 56.47 -28.55 19.46
CA ASN A 580 55.81 -28.69 20.77
C ASN A 580 54.57 -27.78 20.96
N MET A 581 53.72 -27.61 19.94
CA MET A 581 52.50 -26.79 20.07
C MET A 581 51.53 -27.29 21.16
N PRO A 582 50.89 -26.41 21.96
CA PRO A 582 50.87 -24.94 21.86
C PRO A 582 51.87 -24.25 22.81
N HIS A 583 53.06 -24.81 23.05
CA HIS A 583 54.04 -24.16 23.91
C HIS A 583 54.43 -22.77 23.37
N GLU A 584 54.06 -21.73 24.12
CA GLU A 584 54.35 -20.35 23.76
C GLU A 584 55.80 -20.00 24.11
N ILE A 585 56.51 -19.47 23.13
CA ILE A 585 57.94 -19.13 23.22
C ILE A 585 58.19 -17.62 23.03
N GLY A 586 57.12 -16.81 23.00
CA GLY A 586 57.18 -15.37 22.88
C GLY A 586 55.84 -14.67 23.19
N PRO A 587 55.85 -13.34 23.42
CA PRO A 587 54.67 -12.58 23.83
C PRO A 587 53.64 -12.43 22.70
N GLN A 588 52.35 -12.67 23.00
CA GLN A 588 51.26 -12.50 22.02
C GLN A 588 51.02 -11.02 21.62
N LYS A 589 50.47 -10.79 20.42
CA LYS A 589 50.12 -9.46 19.87
C LYS A 589 48.64 -9.42 19.49
N VAL A 590 47.89 -8.39 19.90
CA VAL A 590 46.45 -8.24 19.63
C VAL A 590 46.22 -7.09 18.65
N LEU A 591 45.43 -7.34 17.60
CA LEU A 591 45.04 -6.36 16.59
C LEU A 591 43.55 -6.03 16.74
N THR A 592 43.21 -4.75 16.61
CA THR A 592 41.84 -4.22 16.65
C THR A 592 41.57 -3.36 15.42
N GLY A 593 40.37 -3.47 14.82
CA GLY A 593 39.95 -2.67 13.66
C GLY A 593 38.43 -2.53 13.57
N LYS A 594 37.92 -1.73 12.64
CA LYS A 594 36.47 -1.67 12.35
C LYS A 594 36.06 -2.90 11.55
N ARG A 595 34.76 -3.20 11.52
CA ARG A 595 34.23 -4.32 10.73
C ARG A 595 34.65 -4.15 9.27
N ASP A 596 35.17 -5.23 8.68
CA ASP A 596 35.69 -5.29 7.30
C ASP A 596 37.03 -4.58 7.03
N ASP A 597 37.64 -3.93 8.02
CA ASP A 597 39.04 -3.49 7.92
C ASP A 597 39.95 -4.71 7.74
N THR A 598 41.01 -4.54 6.95
CA THR A 598 41.96 -5.62 6.66
C THR A 598 43.10 -5.65 7.66
N PHE A 599 43.53 -6.84 8.08
CA PHE A 599 44.78 -7.06 8.79
C PHE A 599 45.73 -7.93 7.96
N ASN A 600 47.04 -7.74 8.16
CA ASN A 600 48.09 -8.52 7.53
C ASN A 600 49.25 -8.70 8.52
N VAL A 601 49.60 -9.96 8.82
CA VAL A 601 50.66 -10.31 9.79
C VAL A 601 51.88 -10.94 9.12
N ASN A 602 52.02 -10.81 7.80
CA ASN A 602 53.18 -11.32 7.06
C ASN A 602 54.43 -10.45 7.18
N SER A 603 54.32 -9.22 7.70
CA SER A 603 55.49 -8.34 7.84
C SER A 603 56.46 -8.84 8.89
N ASP A 604 57.74 -8.45 8.76
CA ASP A 604 58.78 -8.83 9.71
C ASP A 604 58.53 -8.27 11.13
N ASP A 605 57.67 -7.25 11.27
CA ASP A 605 57.20 -6.73 12.57
C ASP A 605 56.40 -7.76 13.41
N TYR A 606 56.00 -8.87 12.79
CA TYR A 606 55.33 -10.00 13.44
C TYR A 606 56.22 -11.25 13.48
N LYS A 607 57.48 -11.19 13.04
CA LYS A 607 58.46 -12.28 13.15
C LYS A 607 59.50 -11.91 14.21
N LEU A 608 59.25 -12.30 15.45
CA LEU A 608 60.15 -12.00 16.56
C LEU A 608 61.47 -12.76 16.41
N THR A 609 62.58 -12.12 16.77
CA THR A 609 63.85 -12.84 16.98
C THR A 609 63.77 -13.52 18.34
N ILE A 610 63.65 -14.85 18.36
CA ILE A 610 63.53 -15.64 19.59
C ILE A 610 64.86 -16.39 19.83
N PRO A 611 65.61 -16.11 20.91
CA PRO A 611 66.90 -16.75 21.16
C PRO A 611 66.81 -18.29 21.17
N GLY A 612 67.69 -18.95 20.41
CA GLY A 612 67.72 -20.41 20.29
C GLY A 612 66.70 -21.02 19.32
N TYR A 613 65.90 -20.18 18.64
CA TYR A 613 64.86 -20.58 17.70
C TYR A 613 64.98 -19.82 16.38
N THR A 614 64.64 -20.48 15.27
CA THR A 614 64.58 -19.90 13.92
C THR A 614 63.14 -19.95 13.42
N PHE A 615 62.63 -18.85 12.87
CA PHE A 615 61.25 -18.76 12.35
C PHE A 615 61.01 -19.82 11.27
N ALA A 616 59.94 -20.58 11.41
CA ALA A 616 59.64 -21.75 10.60
C ALA A 616 58.35 -21.62 9.76
N GLY A 617 57.44 -20.70 10.09
CA GLY A 617 56.23 -20.44 9.29
C GLY A 617 55.06 -19.83 10.07
N ILE A 618 53.92 -19.64 9.39
CA ILE A 618 52.66 -19.14 9.98
C ILE A 618 51.59 -20.23 9.87
N LEU A 619 50.86 -20.50 10.95
CA LEU A 619 49.72 -21.39 11.02
C LEU A 619 48.46 -20.58 11.34
N GLY A 620 47.54 -20.51 10.36
CA GLY A 620 46.34 -19.66 10.37
C GLY A 620 46.34 -18.67 9.20
N ASP A 621 45.24 -17.91 9.04
CA ASP A 621 45.09 -16.96 7.94
C ASP A 621 45.92 -15.69 8.21
N ALA A 622 47.11 -15.60 7.59
CA ALA A 622 48.05 -14.48 7.79
C ALA A 622 47.54 -13.13 7.24
N THR A 623 46.47 -13.13 6.44
CA THR A 623 45.73 -11.94 6.01
C THR A 623 44.23 -12.19 6.13
N GLY A 624 43.46 -11.15 6.45
CA GLY A 624 42.03 -11.29 6.63
C GLY A 624 41.33 -9.98 6.93
N LYS A 625 40.05 -10.08 7.28
CA LYS A 625 39.23 -8.95 7.71
C LYS A 625 38.76 -9.11 9.15
N PHE A 626 38.63 -8.01 9.88
CA PHE A 626 37.97 -8.02 11.19
C PHE A 626 36.47 -8.32 11.02
N GLY A 627 35.98 -9.28 11.80
CA GLY A 627 34.61 -9.80 11.71
C GLY A 627 33.99 -10.05 13.08
N ASP A 628 32.93 -10.84 13.10
CA ASP A 628 32.16 -11.11 14.34
C ASP A 628 32.83 -12.11 15.29
N ASN A 629 33.82 -12.86 14.79
CA ASN A 629 34.52 -13.87 15.54
C ASN A 629 35.96 -13.43 15.83
N ALA A 630 36.42 -13.67 17.06
CA ALA A 630 37.83 -13.52 17.39
C ALA A 630 38.66 -14.54 16.60
N GLN A 631 39.79 -14.09 16.04
CA GLN A 631 40.69 -14.92 15.23
C GLN A 631 42.01 -15.09 15.97
N THR A 632 42.67 -16.25 15.81
CA THR A 632 44.00 -16.51 16.38
C THR A 632 44.94 -17.07 15.30
N ILE A 633 46.14 -16.49 15.20
CA ILE A 633 47.18 -16.83 14.22
C ILE A 633 48.45 -17.22 14.98
N TYR A 634 49.11 -18.29 14.57
CA TYR A 634 50.31 -18.81 15.23
C TYR A 634 51.56 -18.61 14.36
N MET A 635 52.55 -17.89 14.86
CA MET A 635 53.89 -17.77 14.30
C MET A 635 54.75 -18.92 14.87
N GLN A 636 55.21 -19.82 14.03
CA GLN A 636 55.91 -21.05 14.42
C GLN A 636 57.43 -20.91 14.29
N TYR A 637 58.20 -21.50 15.22
CA TYR A 637 59.66 -21.49 15.20
C TYR A 637 60.25 -22.88 15.51
N THR A 638 61.45 -23.16 15.00
CA THR A 638 62.21 -24.42 15.18
C THR A 638 63.49 -24.16 15.97
N LYS A 639 63.82 -25.03 16.93
CA LYS A 639 64.97 -24.88 17.83
C LYS A 639 66.32 -25.17 17.11
N ASN A 640 67.35 -24.35 17.34
CA ASN A 640 68.66 -24.46 16.68
C ASN A 640 69.58 -25.55 17.30
N PRO A 641 70.48 -26.21 16.53
CA PRO A 641 71.45 -27.21 17.04
C PRO A 641 72.70 -26.59 17.73
N ALA A 642 73.30 -27.30 18.70
CA ALA A 642 74.36 -26.82 19.61
C ALA A 642 75.81 -26.82 19.04
N GLN A 643 76.71 -25.99 19.59
CA GLN A 643 78.10 -25.73 19.14
C GLN A 643 79.14 -25.85 20.28
N PRO A 644 80.42 -26.20 20.02
CA PRO A 644 81.48 -26.34 21.04
C PRO A 644 81.83 -24.99 21.71
N LYS A 645 82.10 -24.99 23.02
CA LYS A 645 82.47 -23.78 23.78
C LYS A 645 83.93 -23.85 24.25
N SER A 646 84.66 -22.74 24.08
CA SER A 646 86.09 -22.62 24.41
C SER A 646 86.38 -22.69 25.92
N VAL A 647 87.65 -22.95 26.26
CA VAL A 647 88.16 -22.82 27.63
C VAL A 647 88.77 -21.44 27.79
N THR A 648 88.28 -20.66 28.76
CA THR A 648 88.73 -19.28 28.99
C THR A 648 89.57 -19.17 30.26
N ILE A 649 90.73 -18.53 30.16
CA ILE A 649 91.65 -18.24 31.26
C ILE A 649 91.50 -16.77 31.65
N ARG A 650 91.18 -16.50 32.91
CA ARG A 650 90.99 -15.14 33.43
C ARG A 650 91.96 -14.83 34.55
N TYR A 651 92.57 -13.65 34.51
CA TYR A 651 93.52 -13.18 35.53
C TYR A 651 92.76 -12.24 36.48
N VAL A 652 92.64 -12.64 37.74
CA VAL A 652 91.76 -11.95 38.70
C VAL A 652 92.48 -11.65 40.01
N ASP A 653 92.09 -10.54 40.61
CA ASP A 653 92.48 -10.19 41.98
C ASP A 653 91.74 -11.09 42.96
N ILE A 654 92.48 -11.83 43.79
CA ILE A 654 91.91 -12.74 44.80
C ILE A 654 91.06 -12.00 45.84
N ASP A 655 91.37 -10.73 46.10
CA ASP A 655 90.68 -9.93 47.12
C ASP A 655 89.41 -9.22 46.57
N ASN A 656 89.21 -9.16 45.24
CA ASN A 656 88.12 -8.41 44.58
C ASN A 656 87.47 -9.13 43.37
N MET A 657 87.26 -10.45 43.45
CA MET A 657 86.72 -11.24 42.34
C MET A 657 85.27 -10.84 41.96
N PRO A 658 84.90 -10.73 40.65
CA PRO A 658 85.66 -11.08 39.45
C PRO A 658 86.30 -9.87 38.76
N HIS A 659 86.95 -8.98 39.51
CA HIS A 659 87.72 -7.90 38.90
C HIS A 659 88.89 -8.48 38.11
N GLU A 660 88.86 -8.30 36.79
CA GLU A 660 89.90 -8.76 35.88
C GLU A 660 91.06 -7.76 35.87
N ILE A 661 92.26 -8.27 36.14
CA ILE A 661 93.49 -7.49 36.28
C ILE A 661 94.48 -7.73 35.13
N GLY A 662 94.05 -8.47 34.12
CA GLY A 662 94.81 -8.72 32.90
C GLY A 662 93.92 -9.26 31.79
N PRO A 663 94.34 -9.15 30.53
CA PRO A 663 93.56 -9.60 29.38
C PRO A 663 93.35 -11.13 29.42
N GLU A 664 92.11 -11.59 29.23
CA GLU A 664 91.79 -13.03 29.21
C GLU A 664 92.50 -13.75 28.05
N LYS A 665 92.81 -15.04 28.23
CA LYS A 665 93.30 -15.93 27.16
C LYS A 665 92.27 -17.01 26.89
N VAL A 666 92.08 -17.36 25.62
CA VAL A 666 91.09 -18.37 25.23
C VAL A 666 91.79 -19.53 24.51
N ILE A 667 91.47 -20.76 24.92
CA ILE A 667 91.86 -21.98 24.24
C ILE A 667 90.64 -22.49 23.47
N THR A 668 90.78 -22.57 22.15
CA THR A 668 89.72 -23.05 21.24
C THR A 668 90.08 -24.41 20.67
N GLY A 669 89.05 -25.23 20.38
CA GLY A 669 89.19 -26.57 19.82
C GLY A 669 87.82 -27.23 19.65
N LYS A 670 87.81 -28.48 19.19
CA LYS A 670 86.59 -29.30 19.03
C LYS A 670 86.22 -29.97 20.36
N ILE A 671 84.95 -30.35 20.54
CA ILE A 671 84.53 -31.16 21.70
C ILE A 671 85.36 -32.45 21.74
N GLY A 672 86.05 -32.67 22.86
CA GLY A 672 86.96 -33.80 23.09
C GLY A 672 88.45 -33.45 23.00
N ASP A 673 88.83 -32.29 22.47
CA ASP A 673 90.25 -31.88 22.40
C ASP A 673 90.82 -31.59 23.81
N ASN A 674 92.03 -32.06 24.10
CA ASN A 674 92.67 -31.84 25.40
C ASN A 674 93.21 -30.40 25.52
N TYR A 675 93.13 -29.81 26.72
CA TYR A 675 93.80 -28.54 27.07
C TYR A 675 94.61 -28.67 28.37
N ASN A 676 95.72 -27.94 28.44
CA ASN A 676 96.53 -27.79 29.65
C ASN A 676 96.96 -26.33 29.80
N THR A 677 96.54 -25.69 30.88
CA THR A 677 96.81 -24.29 31.16
C THR A 677 97.94 -24.09 32.14
N THR A 678 98.61 -25.12 32.66
CA THR A 678 99.66 -24.99 33.69
C THR A 678 101.02 -24.52 33.16
N GLU A 679 101.16 -24.38 31.84
CA GLU A 679 102.41 -23.97 31.20
C GLU A 679 102.72 -22.48 31.43
N ALA A 680 104.02 -22.13 31.49
CA ALA A 680 104.50 -20.79 31.84
C ALA A 680 103.91 -19.67 30.96
N GLN A 681 103.56 -19.97 29.70
CA GLN A 681 102.93 -19.01 28.79
C GLN A 681 101.56 -18.50 29.24
N TYR A 682 100.87 -19.22 30.14
CA TYR A 682 99.57 -18.82 30.69
C TYR A 682 99.69 -18.13 32.06
N LYS A 683 100.88 -18.04 32.65
CA LYS A 683 101.13 -17.25 33.86
C LYS A 683 101.60 -15.85 33.47
N LEU A 684 100.70 -14.87 33.54
CA LEU A 684 101.00 -13.48 33.19
C LEU A 684 101.77 -12.79 34.33
N ALA A 685 102.82 -12.03 34.01
CA ALA A 685 103.40 -11.08 34.96
C ALA A 685 102.56 -9.81 34.95
N ILE A 686 101.99 -9.43 36.10
CA ILE A 686 101.08 -8.29 36.23
C ILE A 686 101.69 -7.32 37.24
N ASP A 687 101.92 -6.09 36.82
CA ASP A 687 102.57 -5.06 37.64
C ASP A 687 101.71 -4.71 38.88
N GLY A 688 102.33 -4.69 40.07
CA GLY A 688 101.65 -4.48 41.36
C GLY A 688 100.85 -5.67 41.92
N TYR A 689 100.96 -6.86 41.31
CA TYR A 689 100.25 -8.07 41.71
C TYR A 689 101.16 -9.30 41.75
N THR A 690 101.15 -10.01 42.86
CA THR A 690 101.90 -11.25 43.02
C THR A 690 101.00 -12.46 42.72
N PHE A 691 101.38 -13.30 41.75
CA PHE A 691 100.63 -14.53 41.44
C PHE A 691 100.57 -15.47 42.66
N VAL A 692 99.37 -15.99 42.94
CA VAL A 692 99.12 -16.91 44.05
C VAL A 692 98.98 -18.33 43.53
N ASP A 693 97.89 -18.63 42.81
CA ASP A 693 97.56 -19.97 42.35
C ASP A 693 96.60 -19.98 41.15
N ILE A 694 96.31 -21.17 40.64
CA ILE A 694 95.29 -21.42 39.61
C ILE A 694 94.07 -22.04 40.29
N GLN A 695 92.89 -21.44 40.11
CA GLN A 695 91.62 -21.95 40.58
C GLN A 695 90.78 -22.44 39.39
N GLY A 696 90.40 -23.73 39.43
CA GLY A 696 89.68 -24.42 38.38
C GLY A 696 90.49 -25.59 37.80
N ASN A 697 89.87 -26.36 36.90
CA ASN A 697 90.54 -27.52 36.29
C ASN A 697 91.57 -27.04 35.27
N ALA A 698 92.83 -26.92 35.68
CA ALA A 698 93.91 -26.44 34.82
C ALA A 698 94.28 -27.42 33.68
N THR A 699 93.75 -28.64 33.69
CA THR A 699 93.85 -29.62 32.58
C THR A 699 92.51 -30.31 32.35
N GLY A 700 92.19 -30.69 31.11
CA GLY A 700 90.94 -31.39 30.78
C GLY A 700 90.65 -31.48 29.29
N GLN A 701 89.40 -31.79 28.94
CA GLN A 701 88.90 -31.82 27.56
C GLN A 701 87.88 -30.70 27.30
N ILE A 702 87.90 -30.12 26.10
CA ILE A 702 86.93 -29.11 25.64
C ILE A 702 85.55 -29.78 25.52
N SER A 703 84.50 -29.13 26.05
CA SER A 703 83.15 -29.70 26.13
C SER A 703 82.06 -28.77 25.58
N GLU A 704 80.82 -29.26 25.58
CA GLU A 704 79.62 -28.46 25.26
C GLU A 704 79.30 -27.41 26.34
N GLN A 705 79.93 -27.51 27.51
CA GLN A 705 79.87 -26.53 28.60
C GLN A 705 81.20 -25.73 28.59
N GLY A 706 81.12 -24.40 28.43
CA GLY A 706 82.32 -23.56 28.45
C GLY A 706 83.00 -23.66 29.81
N GLN A 707 84.32 -23.80 29.82
CA GLN A 707 85.10 -23.97 31.04
C GLN A 707 85.93 -22.71 31.31
N THR A 708 86.03 -22.29 32.57
CA THR A 708 86.84 -21.12 32.95
C THR A 708 87.89 -21.52 33.97
N VAL A 709 89.14 -21.14 33.73
CA VAL A 709 90.28 -21.32 34.64
C VAL A 709 90.75 -19.95 35.13
N TYR A 710 90.76 -19.74 36.44
CA TYR A 710 91.17 -18.47 37.03
C TYR A 710 92.62 -18.51 37.48
N TYR A 711 93.43 -17.60 36.97
CA TYR A 711 94.75 -17.31 37.49
C TYR A 711 94.61 -16.19 38.53
N ARG A 712 94.85 -16.50 39.80
CA ARG A 712 94.61 -15.57 40.90
C ARG A 712 95.90 -14.92 41.35
N TYR A 713 95.82 -13.61 41.52
CA TYR A 713 96.92 -12.80 42.01
C TYR A 713 96.47 -12.04 43.24
N LYS A 714 97.41 -11.77 44.14
CA LYS A 714 97.19 -10.94 45.31
C LYS A 714 97.82 -9.57 45.07
N ARG A 715 97.05 -8.52 45.30
CA ARG A 715 97.49 -7.13 45.17
C ARG A 715 98.53 -6.83 46.24
N ASP A 716 99.64 -6.20 45.85
CA ASP A 716 100.64 -5.74 46.80
C ASP A 716 100.09 -4.45 47.48
N GLN A 717 99.75 -4.51 48.78
CA GLN A 717 98.91 -3.50 49.44
C GLN A 717 99.59 -2.15 49.74
N ALA A 718 98.98 -1.05 49.25
CA ALA A 718 98.93 0.25 49.93
C ALA A 718 97.67 1.07 49.53
N LYS A 719 96.80 1.32 50.54
CA LYS A 719 95.71 2.33 50.71
C LYS A 719 95.20 3.12 49.49
N ASN A 720 93.90 2.95 49.14
CA ASN A 720 92.91 4.02 48.80
C ASN A 720 91.59 3.42 48.22
N GLU A 721 90.63 3.03 49.07
CA GLU A 721 89.28 2.61 48.62
C GLU A 721 88.30 3.80 48.58
N ALA A 722 87.59 3.98 47.47
CA ALA A 722 86.50 4.96 47.34
C ALA A 722 85.13 4.33 47.61
N LYS A 723 84.12 5.16 47.92
CA LYS A 723 82.73 4.67 48.02
C LYS A 723 82.10 4.53 46.63
N PRO A 724 81.30 3.48 46.38
CA PRO A 724 80.71 3.22 45.07
C PRO A 724 79.63 4.23 44.69
N ILE A 725 79.42 4.41 43.39
CA ILE A 725 78.30 5.18 42.82
C ILE A 725 77.04 4.31 42.82
N ILE A 726 75.91 4.85 43.29
CA ILE A 726 74.62 4.15 43.35
C ILE A 726 73.68 4.71 42.27
N ILE A 727 73.08 3.85 41.47
CA ILE A 727 72.12 4.20 40.42
C ILE A 727 70.72 3.77 40.85
N ARG A 728 69.77 4.71 40.86
CA ARG A 728 68.36 4.47 41.22
C ARG A 728 67.42 4.79 40.05
N TYR A 729 66.44 3.94 39.80
CA TYR A 729 65.45 4.13 38.73
C TYR A 729 64.12 4.56 39.32
N VAL A 730 63.64 5.77 38.98
CA VAL A 730 62.52 6.40 39.68
C VAL A 730 61.49 7.01 38.74
N ASP A 731 60.25 7.12 39.23
CA ASP A 731 59.19 7.88 38.57
C ASP A 731 59.51 9.39 38.61
N ALA A 732 59.59 10.02 37.44
CA ALA A 732 59.99 11.41 37.27
C ALA A 732 59.00 12.41 37.89
N ASP A 733 57.73 12.01 38.01
CA ASP A 733 56.66 12.87 38.52
C ASP A 733 56.32 12.56 40.00
N ASN A 734 56.96 11.54 40.61
CA ASN A 734 56.70 11.10 41.99
C ASN A 734 57.97 10.57 42.72
N MET A 735 59.05 11.35 42.75
CA MET A 735 60.33 10.97 43.36
C MET A 735 60.26 10.95 44.92
N PRO A 736 60.85 9.96 45.63
CA PRO A 736 61.81 8.94 45.18
C PRO A 736 61.19 7.55 44.96
N HIS A 737 59.97 7.46 44.42
CA HIS A 737 59.36 6.15 44.16
C HIS A 737 60.19 5.33 43.15
N GLU A 738 60.83 4.26 43.64
CA GLU A 738 61.64 3.36 42.83
C GLU A 738 60.75 2.46 41.98
N ILE A 739 61.02 2.46 40.68
CA ILE A 739 60.25 1.70 39.67
C ILE A 739 61.06 0.52 39.10
N ALA A 740 62.33 0.38 39.49
CA ALA A 740 63.17 -0.78 39.25
C ALA A 740 64.32 -0.89 40.30
N PRO A 741 64.92 -2.09 40.50
CA PRO A 741 66.00 -2.28 41.48
C PRO A 741 67.25 -1.43 41.24
N THR A 742 67.91 -0.99 42.31
CA THR A 742 69.12 -0.13 42.27
C THR A 742 70.39 -0.90 41.85
N ARG A 743 71.38 -0.18 41.29
CA ARG A 743 72.68 -0.74 40.88
C ARG A 743 73.84 0.04 41.51
N THR A 744 75.01 -0.60 41.68
CA THR A 744 76.22 0.07 42.18
C THR A 744 77.40 -0.11 41.24
N VAL A 745 78.27 0.90 41.19
CA VAL A 745 79.52 0.91 40.41
C VAL A 745 80.66 1.28 41.37
N ALA A 746 81.70 0.46 41.49
CA ALA A 746 82.82 0.69 42.42
C ALA A 746 84.11 1.08 41.67
N GLY A 747 85.01 1.81 42.34
CA GLY A 747 86.31 2.23 41.82
C GLY A 747 87.22 2.75 42.95
N ILE A 748 88.43 3.20 42.62
CA ILE A 748 89.38 3.79 43.59
C ILE A 748 89.35 5.31 43.56
N ILE A 749 89.80 5.98 44.64
CA ILE A 749 89.76 7.45 44.72
C ILE A 749 90.56 8.05 43.57
N GLY A 750 89.90 8.86 42.73
CA GLY A 750 90.48 9.50 41.54
C GLY A 750 90.15 8.83 40.20
N ASP A 751 89.67 7.58 40.20
CA ASP A 751 89.24 6.91 38.97
C ASP A 751 88.01 7.58 38.38
N LYS A 752 87.98 7.72 37.06
CA LYS A 752 86.81 8.27 36.37
C LYS A 752 85.71 7.23 36.27
N TYR A 753 84.48 7.64 36.55
CA TYR A 753 83.28 6.89 36.22
C TYR A 753 82.43 7.64 35.18
N ASP A 754 81.77 6.88 34.30
CA ASP A 754 80.73 7.37 33.40
C ASP A 754 79.60 6.35 33.38
N VAL A 755 78.47 6.70 33.98
CA VAL A 755 77.32 5.81 34.06
C VAL A 755 76.29 6.07 32.97
N ARG A 756 76.55 6.97 32.00
CA ARG A 756 75.59 7.30 30.92
C ARG A 756 75.44 6.21 29.86
N ASP A 757 76.28 5.18 29.89
CA ASP A 757 76.26 4.07 28.94
C ASP A 757 74.88 3.36 28.93
N ASN A 758 74.46 2.91 27.74
CA ASN A 758 73.22 2.16 27.53
C ASN A 758 73.13 0.90 28.41
N MET A 759 74.24 0.32 28.86
CA MET A 759 74.22 -0.82 29.79
C MET A 759 73.58 -0.50 31.16
N TYR A 760 73.55 0.79 31.55
CA TYR A 760 72.94 1.26 32.79
C TYR A 760 71.50 1.79 32.59
N LYS A 761 71.02 1.95 31.36
CA LYS A 761 69.66 2.41 31.04
C LYS A 761 68.69 1.23 30.91
N LEU A 762 67.72 1.12 31.81
CA LEU A 762 66.71 0.06 31.77
C LEU A 762 65.51 0.40 30.87
N SER A 763 64.94 -0.62 30.22
CA SER A 763 63.61 -0.56 29.63
C SER A 763 62.58 -0.99 30.68
N ILE A 764 61.62 -0.11 31.01
CA ILE A 764 60.65 -0.30 32.09
C ILE A 764 59.24 -0.19 31.50
N ASN A 765 58.42 -1.23 31.69
CA ASN A 765 57.10 -1.31 31.05
C ASN A 765 56.11 -0.27 31.63
N GLY A 766 55.44 0.50 30.76
CA GLY A 766 54.50 1.57 31.14
C GLY A 766 55.14 2.91 31.52
N TYR A 767 56.45 3.03 31.28
CA TYR A 767 57.27 4.19 31.65
C TYR A 767 58.24 4.54 30.51
N THR A 768 58.22 5.80 30.06
CA THR A 768 59.15 6.30 29.04
C THR A 768 60.32 7.03 29.69
N PHE A 769 61.56 6.65 29.36
CA PHE A 769 62.77 7.31 29.89
C PHE A 769 62.74 8.81 29.60
N LYS A 770 62.97 9.61 30.63
CA LYS A 770 62.97 11.07 30.57
C LYS A 770 64.39 11.58 30.47
N ASP A 771 65.17 11.41 31.53
CA ASP A 771 66.53 11.93 31.68
C ASP A 771 67.30 11.27 32.86
N ILE A 772 68.56 11.66 33.04
CA ILE A 772 69.39 11.30 34.19
C ILE A 772 69.55 12.55 35.07
N GLN A 773 69.32 12.41 36.38
CA GLN A 773 69.48 13.46 37.37
C GLN A 773 70.55 13.07 38.40
N GLY A 774 71.57 13.91 38.57
CA GLY A 774 72.74 13.67 39.41
C GLY A 774 74.03 13.60 38.58
N ASP A 775 75.18 13.47 39.25
CA ASP A 775 76.49 13.48 38.60
C ASP A 775 76.75 12.15 37.90
N ALA A 776 76.28 12.01 36.66
CA ALA A 776 76.39 10.78 35.87
C ALA A 776 77.81 10.47 35.38
N THR A 777 78.75 11.41 35.56
CA THR A 777 80.18 11.23 35.31
C THR A 777 80.99 11.98 36.34
N GLY A 778 82.11 11.43 36.77
CA GLY A 778 82.98 12.10 37.74
C GLY A 778 84.18 11.26 38.09
N THR A 779 84.83 11.57 39.21
CA THR A 779 85.84 10.69 39.81
C THR A 779 85.32 10.08 41.09
N PHE A 780 85.67 8.83 41.35
CA PHE A 780 85.38 8.16 42.61
C PHE A 780 86.08 8.89 43.76
N ASP A 781 85.38 9.04 44.88
CA ASP A 781 85.87 9.72 46.09
C ASP A 781 85.33 9.04 47.36
N THR A 782 85.63 9.62 48.52
CA THR A 782 85.20 9.07 49.81
C THR A 782 83.73 9.36 50.15
N THR A 783 83.05 10.21 49.38
CA THR A 783 81.70 10.69 49.70
C THR A 783 80.60 9.77 49.17
N GLY A 784 80.82 9.11 48.03
CA GLY A 784 79.84 8.20 47.40
C GLY A 784 78.65 8.96 46.82
N HIS A 785 78.35 8.76 45.53
CA HIS A 785 77.35 9.55 44.82
C HIS A 785 76.14 8.71 44.39
N THR A 786 74.96 9.34 44.28
CA THR A 786 73.75 8.68 43.78
C THR A 786 73.23 9.36 42.53
N VAL A 787 72.98 8.58 41.48
CA VAL A 787 72.49 9.01 40.17
C VAL A 787 71.09 8.45 39.95
N TYR A 788 70.14 9.30 39.57
CA TYR A 788 68.74 8.93 39.33
C TYR A 788 68.44 8.86 37.84
N TYR A 789 68.01 7.70 37.37
CA TYR A 789 67.42 7.54 36.04
C TYR A 789 65.92 7.75 36.17
N ARG A 790 65.39 8.81 35.54
CA ARG A 790 64.00 9.22 35.70
C ARG A 790 63.15 8.82 34.50
N TYR A 791 61.96 8.34 34.77
CA TYR A 791 61.02 7.90 33.73
C TYR A 791 59.65 8.55 33.93
N THR A 792 59.01 8.97 32.85
CA THR A 792 57.65 9.53 32.88
C THR A 792 56.65 8.41 32.67
N LYS A 793 55.63 8.32 33.51
CA LYS A 793 54.56 7.34 33.33
C LYS A 793 53.73 7.68 32.09
N ASP A 794 53.50 6.70 31.23
CA ASP A 794 52.74 6.93 30.01
C ASP A 794 51.26 7.24 30.33
N LYS A 795 50.70 8.33 29.76
CA LYS A 795 49.32 8.78 30.07
C LYS A 795 48.27 7.79 29.56
N ALA A 796 47.53 7.17 30.47
CA ALA A 796 46.34 6.37 30.17
C ALA A 796 45.08 7.26 30.10
N THR A 797 44.29 7.13 29.04
CA THR A 797 42.90 7.60 28.97
C THR A 797 41.99 6.75 29.90
N PRO A 798 40.86 7.30 30.38
CA PRO A 798 40.19 6.83 31.61
C PRO A 798 39.56 5.43 31.56
N VAL A 799 39.49 4.87 32.76
CA VAL A 799 39.26 3.49 33.19
C VAL A 799 37.78 3.08 33.25
N THR A 800 37.48 1.78 33.17
CA THR A 800 36.63 1.11 34.19
C THR A 800 37.22 -0.26 34.57
N PRO A 801 37.35 -0.60 35.86
CA PRO A 801 37.87 -1.90 36.35
C PRO A 801 36.73 -2.82 36.88
N PRO A 802 37.02 -4.02 37.40
CA PRO A 802 37.54 -5.24 36.77
C PRO A 802 36.51 -6.40 36.90
N VAL A 803 36.82 -7.63 36.43
CA VAL A 803 36.60 -8.90 37.17
C VAL A 803 37.00 -10.12 36.30
N ASN A 804 37.82 -10.98 36.92
CA ASN A 804 38.31 -12.30 36.47
C ASN A 804 37.18 -13.35 36.35
N PRO A 805 37.38 -14.41 35.53
CA PRO A 805 36.91 -15.75 35.91
C PRO A 805 37.94 -16.86 35.54
N PRO A 806 37.74 -18.16 35.90
CA PRO A 806 37.03 -18.79 37.03
C PRO A 806 37.77 -20.04 37.61
N VAL A 807 37.36 -20.58 38.77
CA VAL A 807 37.48 -22.04 39.05
C VAL A 807 36.27 -22.53 39.91
N THR A 808 35.68 -23.65 39.50
CA THR A 808 34.62 -24.51 40.11
C THR A 808 35.13 -25.26 41.37
N PRO A 809 34.34 -26.01 42.24
CA PRO A 809 33.15 -26.84 41.95
C PRO A 809 32.07 -27.08 43.08
N VAL A 810 31.01 -27.82 42.69
CA VAL A 810 30.06 -28.72 43.43
C VAL A 810 28.93 -28.25 44.40
N THR A 811 27.83 -28.99 44.26
CA THR A 811 26.42 -29.01 44.75
C THR A 811 26.23 -29.36 46.25
N PRO A 812 25.06 -29.11 46.93
CA PRO A 812 23.80 -29.89 46.74
C PRO A 812 22.44 -29.13 46.86
N THR A 813 21.38 -29.76 46.31
CA THR A 813 19.90 -29.55 46.36
C THR A 813 19.29 -29.81 47.77
N PRO A 814 17.98 -29.62 48.16
CA PRO A 814 16.72 -29.37 47.41
C PRO A 814 15.58 -28.46 48.06
N THR A 815 14.53 -28.12 47.25
CA THR A 815 13.04 -27.84 47.47
C THR A 815 12.47 -27.10 48.72
N PRO A 816 11.29 -26.39 48.68
CA PRO A 816 10.04 -26.75 47.95
C PRO A 816 9.18 -25.61 47.31
N GLN A 817 8.25 -26.05 46.44
CA GLN A 817 6.99 -25.39 45.97
C GLN A 817 5.83 -25.85 46.90
N PRO A 818 4.70 -25.14 47.14
CA PRO A 818 3.57 -25.01 46.17
C PRO A 818 2.67 -23.73 46.24
N THR A 819 2.12 -23.34 45.07
CA THR A 819 0.74 -22.88 44.68
C THR A 819 -0.33 -22.40 45.71
N PRO A 820 -1.32 -21.52 45.37
CA PRO A 820 -2.28 -21.73 44.26
C PRO A 820 -2.85 -20.52 43.47
N GLN A 821 -3.42 -20.87 42.32
CA GLN A 821 -4.33 -20.12 41.43
C GLN A 821 -5.74 -19.98 42.07
N PRO A 822 -6.59 -19.03 41.65
CA PRO A 822 -7.67 -19.41 40.70
C PRO A 822 -8.03 -18.34 39.66
N THR A 823 -8.64 -18.82 38.57
CA THR A 823 -9.30 -18.09 37.47
C THR A 823 -10.76 -17.77 37.86
N PRO A 824 -11.47 -16.81 37.22
CA PRO A 824 -12.36 -17.19 36.10
C PRO A 824 -12.55 -16.16 34.94
N GLN A 825 -12.58 -16.75 33.74
CA GLN A 825 -13.27 -16.56 32.44
C GLN A 825 -14.49 -15.56 32.29
N PRO A 826 -15.15 -15.44 31.10
CA PRO A 826 -14.93 -14.55 29.94
C PRO A 826 -16.11 -13.59 29.59
N LYS A 827 -15.96 -12.67 28.62
CA LYS A 827 -17.11 -12.13 27.83
C LYS A 827 -16.71 -11.70 26.40
N SER A 828 -17.68 -11.80 25.50
CA SER A 828 -17.61 -12.09 24.06
C SER A 828 -17.81 -10.90 23.09
N GLU A 829 -17.06 -10.93 21.98
CA GLU A 829 -17.37 -10.54 20.56
C GLU A 829 -17.93 -9.12 20.20
N PRO A 830 -17.69 -8.56 18.98
CA PRO A 830 -18.01 -9.20 17.70
C PRO A 830 -16.97 -9.09 16.56
N THR A 831 -17.10 -10.10 15.71
CA THR A 831 -16.45 -10.34 14.42
C THR A 831 -17.07 -9.48 13.32
N SER A 832 -16.25 -8.86 12.45
CA SER A 832 -16.70 -8.29 11.17
C SER A 832 -15.90 -8.86 10.00
N GLN A 833 -16.66 -9.31 9.00
CA GLN A 833 -16.23 -9.96 7.76
C GLN A 833 -15.87 -8.91 6.71
N GLU A 834 -14.71 -9.06 6.05
CA GLU A 834 -14.30 -8.20 4.92
C GLU A 834 -15.06 -8.56 3.64
N THR A 835 -15.87 -7.61 3.16
CA THR A 835 -16.45 -7.56 1.81
C THR A 835 -15.43 -6.96 0.83
N VAL A 836 -15.33 -7.53 -0.36
CA VAL A 836 -14.31 -7.21 -1.38
C VAL A 836 -14.80 -6.08 -2.30
N THR A 837 -14.15 -4.92 -2.29
CA THR A 837 -14.25 -3.87 -3.32
C THR A 837 -12.88 -3.56 -3.95
N ALA A 838 -12.89 -3.19 -5.23
CA ALA A 838 -11.71 -3.06 -6.10
C ALA A 838 -10.90 -1.77 -5.83
N PRO A 839 -9.55 -1.80 -5.67
CA PRO A 839 -8.77 -0.59 -5.32
C PRO A 839 -8.19 0.20 -6.50
N ASN A 840 -7.85 1.47 -6.22
CA ASN A 840 -7.18 2.57 -6.95
C ASN A 840 -5.80 2.30 -7.61
N GLU A 841 -5.46 2.94 -8.74
CA GLU A 841 -4.22 2.71 -9.54
C GLU A 841 -2.91 3.40 -9.06
N ALA A 842 -2.91 4.29 -8.06
CA ALA A 842 -1.68 5.02 -7.67
C ALA A 842 -0.66 4.21 -6.84
N GLY A 843 -1.08 3.15 -6.13
CA GLY A 843 -0.19 2.26 -5.35
C GLY A 843 0.28 1.01 -6.10
N LYS A 844 0.19 1.00 -7.43
CA LYS A 844 0.10 -0.24 -8.22
C LYS A 844 1.26 -0.51 -9.19
N ILE A 845 2.25 0.38 -9.23
CA ILE A 845 3.42 0.24 -10.09
C ILE A 845 4.47 -0.62 -9.37
N ALA A 846 4.90 -1.71 -10.01
CA ALA A 846 5.93 -2.60 -9.49
C ALA A 846 7.29 -1.91 -9.49
N LYS A 847 8.10 -2.13 -8.44
CA LYS A 847 9.42 -1.51 -8.29
C LYS A 847 10.43 -2.11 -9.28
N LYS A 848 11.49 -1.36 -9.62
CA LYS A 848 12.65 -1.90 -10.35
C LYS A 848 13.25 -3.06 -9.53
N GLY A 849 13.50 -4.17 -10.21
CA GLY A 849 13.88 -5.48 -9.66
C GLY A 849 12.71 -6.36 -9.20
N GLU A 850 11.48 -5.86 -9.15
CA GLU A 850 10.34 -6.62 -8.67
C GLU A 850 9.77 -7.56 -9.74
N ALA A 851 9.39 -8.77 -9.33
CA ALA A 851 8.72 -9.71 -10.22
C ALA A 851 7.22 -9.40 -10.33
N VAL A 852 6.72 -9.33 -11.56
CA VAL A 852 5.31 -9.19 -11.91
C VAL A 852 4.81 -10.38 -12.72
N TYR A 853 3.51 -10.67 -12.68
CA TYR A 853 2.87 -11.67 -13.54
C TYR A 853 1.72 -11.09 -14.35
N SER A 854 1.39 -11.73 -15.48
CA SER A 854 0.27 -11.30 -16.32
C SER A 854 -1.09 -11.89 -15.88
N LEU A 855 -2.13 -11.07 -15.96
CA LEU A 855 -3.54 -11.41 -15.69
C LEU A 855 -4.35 -11.69 -16.95
N LYS A 856 -3.97 -11.03 -18.06
CA LYS A 856 -4.60 -11.09 -19.37
C LYS A 856 -3.56 -11.53 -20.42
N LYS A 857 -4.01 -11.78 -21.65
CA LYS A 857 -3.10 -12.00 -22.77
C LYS A 857 -2.24 -10.75 -22.98
N ILE A 858 -0.92 -10.90 -23.06
CA ILE A 858 0.03 -9.82 -23.34
C ILE A 858 1.08 -10.28 -24.36
N TYR A 859 1.84 -9.32 -24.88
CA TYR A 859 3.02 -9.59 -25.70
C TYR A 859 4.23 -8.88 -25.07
N LEU A 860 5.42 -9.44 -25.29
CA LEU A 860 6.68 -8.75 -25.05
C LEU A 860 7.06 -8.02 -26.33
N TYR A 861 7.40 -6.73 -26.23
CA TYR A 861 7.72 -5.89 -27.38
C TYR A 861 9.18 -5.46 -27.38
N ARG A 862 9.72 -5.19 -28.57
CA ARG A 862 11.06 -4.59 -28.74
C ARG A 862 11.11 -3.14 -28.26
N HIS A 863 10.02 -2.39 -28.39
CA HIS A 863 9.94 -0.97 -28.01
C HIS A 863 8.64 -0.63 -27.26
N ALA A 864 8.60 0.55 -26.62
CA ALA A 864 7.53 0.99 -25.72
C ALA A 864 6.17 1.29 -26.42
N ASP A 865 6.18 1.52 -27.73
CA ASP A 865 5.00 1.92 -28.52
C ASP A 865 4.09 0.76 -28.95
N PHE A 866 4.52 -0.49 -28.74
CA PHE A 866 3.72 -1.70 -28.92
C PHE A 866 3.22 -1.98 -30.35
N LYS A 867 4.07 -1.71 -31.35
CA LYS A 867 3.75 -2.05 -32.75
C LYS A 867 3.65 -3.56 -32.96
N LYS A 868 2.70 -3.99 -33.79
CA LYS A 868 2.44 -5.42 -34.06
C LYS A 868 3.68 -6.15 -34.61
N GLY A 869 4.46 -5.51 -35.49
CA GLY A 869 5.69 -6.05 -36.06
C GLY A 869 6.88 -6.13 -35.09
N GLU A 870 6.75 -5.57 -33.88
CA GLU A 870 7.84 -5.52 -32.88
C GLU A 870 7.62 -6.51 -31.73
N ARG A 871 6.66 -7.43 -31.86
CA ARG A 871 6.37 -8.46 -30.85
C ARG A 871 7.47 -9.52 -30.85
N LEU A 872 8.09 -9.72 -29.70
CA LEU A 872 9.13 -10.72 -29.45
C LEU A 872 8.54 -12.06 -29.00
N ALA A 873 7.49 -12.02 -28.17
CA ALA A 873 6.84 -13.21 -27.63
C ALA A 873 5.37 -12.95 -27.27
N SER A 874 4.55 -13.99 -27.21
CA SER A 874 3.14 -13.93 -26.80
C SER A 874 2.88 -14.76 -25.55
N TYR A 875 2.03 -14.23 -24.67
CA TYR A 875 1.66 -14.83 -23.40
C TYR A 875 0.15 -14.87 -23.27
N ALA A 876 -0.44 -16.06 -23.29
CA ALA A 876 -1.85 -16.29 -23.08
C ALA A 876 -2.28 -15.98 -21.64
N LYS A 877 -3.58 -15.78 -21.43
CA LYS A 877 -4.17 -15.74 -20.10
C LYS A 877 -3.99 -17.11 -19.44
N LYS A 878 -3.34 -17.18 -18.28
CA LYS A 878 -3.11 -18.44 -17.55
C LYS A 878 -3.80 -18.45 -16.18
N PRO A 879 -4.20 -19.64 -15.69
CA PRO A 879 -4.58 -19.82 -14.29
C PRO A 879 -3.49 -19.35 -13.34
N ARG A 880 -3.87 -18.91 -12.14
CA ARG A 880 -2.99 -18.17 -11.21
C ARG A 880 -1.63 -18.83 -10.96
N VAL A 881 -1.60 -20.14 -10.68
CA VAL A 881 -0.37 -20.92 -10.43
C VAL A 881 0.58 -20.95 -11.65
N ASN A 882 0.06 -20.76 -12.87
CA ASN A 882 0.80 -20.89 -14.13
C ASN A 882 0.97 -19.55 -14.86
N ARG A 883 0.74 -18.41 -14.19
CA ARG A 883 0.87 -17.08 -14.82
C ARG A 883 2.32 -16.77 -15.22
N PRO A 884 2.56 -16.28 -16.45
CA PRO A 884 3.88 -15.85 -16.90
C PRO A 884 4.43 -14.74 -16.02
N MET A 885 5.71 -14.82 -15.69
CA MET A 885 6.40 -13.86 -14.82
C MET A 885 7.48 -13.06 -15.57
N PHE A 886 7.71 -11.84 -15.11
CA PHE A 886 8.67 -10.90 -15.64
C PHE A 886 9.31 -10.14 -14.49
N VAL A 887 10.60 -9.85 -14.55
CA VAL A 887 11.27 -8.97 -13.59
C VAL A 887 11.36 -7.58 -14.20
N VAL A 888 10.84 -6.57 -13.52
CA VAL A 888 10.93 -5.18 -13.98
C VAL A 888 12.38 -4.72 -13.87
N SER A 889 13.01 -4.38 -15.00
CA SER A 889 14.37 -3.85 -15.03
C SER A 889 14.40 -2.33 -15.17
N ASP A 890 13.35 -1.72 -15.73
CA ASP A 890 13.24 -0.27 -15.85
C ASP A 890 11.80 0.16 -16.21
N TYR A 891 11.60 1.47 -16.41
CA TYR A 891 10.36 2.06 -16.88
C TYR A 891 10.57 2.79 -18.21
N ALA A 892 9.52 2.84 -19.02
CA ALA A 892 9.51 3.66 -20.22
C ALA A 892 8.11 4.25 -20.44
N LYS A 893 8.03 5.32 -21.23
CA LYS A 893 6.74 5.85 -21.72
C LYS A 893 6.67 5.62 -23.23
N SER A 894 5.50 5.22 -23.71
CA SER A 894 5.22 5.28 -25.16
C SER A 894 5.19 6.74 -25.64
N LYS A 895 5.23 6.98 -26.94
CA LYS A 895 5.05 8.31 -27.54
C LYS A 895 3.80 9.06 -27.05
N ASN A 896 2.72 8.32 -26.75
CA ASN A 896 1.47 8.90 -26.23
C ASN A 896 1.45 8.97 -24.69
N GLY A 897 2.61 8.96 -24.02
CA GLY A 897 2.76 9.13 -22.57
C GLY A 897 2.45 7.91 -21.70
N ALA A 898 1.91 6.82 -22.24
CA ALA A 898 1.52 5.65 -21.44
C ALA A 898 2.71 4.87 -20.86
N LEU A 899 2.69 4.60 -19.56
CA LEU A 899 3.74 3.87 -18.84
C LEU A 899 3.88 2.41 -19.30
N ARG A 900 5.12 1.94 -19.39
CA ARG A 900 5.55 0.59 -19.75
C ARG A 900 6.60 0.11 -18.75
N TYR A 901 6.57 -1.18 -18.45
CA TYR A 901 7.71 -1.83 -17.80
C TYR A 901 8.70 -2.28 -18.86
N VAL A 902 9.96 -1.91 -18.68
CA VAL A 902 11.09 -2.64 -19.28
C VAL A 902 11.32 -3.85 -18.39
N VAL A 903 11.34 -5.05 -18.98
CA VAL A 903 11.37 -6.29 -18.22
C VAL A 903 12.35 -7.30 -18.81
N LYS A 904 12.79 -8.22 -17.95
CA LYS A 904 13.38 -9.51 -18.32
C LYS A 904 12.35 -10.63 -18.09
N ASP A 905 12.08 -11.45 -19.10
CA ASP A 905 11.29 -12.67 -18.95
C ASP A 905 12.05 -13.67 -18.05
N VAL A 906 11.34 -14.27 -17.09
CA VAL A 906 11.87 -15.28 -16.13
C VAL A 906 11.03 -16.56 -16.12
N ASN A 907 10.44 -16.92 -17.25
CA ASN A 907 9.71 -18.16 -17.46
C ASN A 907 10.66 -19.27 -17.93
N HIS A 908 11.50 -19.81 -17.05
CA HIS A 908 12.60 -20.76 -17.31
C HIS A 908 12.27 -22.05 -18.12
N HIS A 909 11.00 -22.33 -18.37
CA HIS A 909 10.55 -23.46 -19.20
C HIS A 909 10.13 -23.04 -20.62
N ALA A 910 10.19 -21.76 -20.94
CA ALA A 910 9.81 -21.19 -22.23
C ALA A 910 11.05 -20.72 -23.00
N LYS A 911 10.97 -20.76 -24.34
CA LYS A 911 12.03 -20.24 -25.22
C LYS A 911 12.28 -18.73 -25.03
N SER A 912 11.35 -18.01 -24.42
CA SER A 912 11.47 -16.58 -24.14
C SER A 912 12.21 -16.27 -22.84
N ASP A 913 12.65 -17.27 -22.07
CA ASP A 913 13.41 -17.05 -20.84
C ASP A 913 14.63 -16.16 -21.08
N GLY A 914 14.80 -15.16 -20.21
CA GLY A 914 15.86 -14.18 -20.31
C GLY A 914 15.67 -13.07 -21.36
N MET A 915 14.66 -13.15 -22.24
CA MET A 915 14.39 -12.09 -23.22
C MET A 915 14.07 -10.76 -22.52
N LYS A 916 14.68 -9.68 -23.01
CA LYS A 916 14.42 -8.31 -22.55
C LYS A 916 13.46 -7.61 -23.51
N GLY A 917 12.56 -6.79 -22.97
CA GLY A 917 11.63 -6.01 -23.78
C GLY A 917 10.63 -5.24 -22.94
N TYR A 918 9.54 -4.80 -23.57
CA TYR A 918 8.56 -3.92 -22.97
C TYR A 918 7.21 -4.64 -22.79
N ILE A 919 6.61 -4.51 -21.61
CA ILE A 919 5.24 -4.97 -21.32
C ILE A 919 4.41 -3.85 -20.68
N THR A 920 3.09 -4.00 -20.71
CA THR A 920 2.18 -2.96 -20.20
C THR A 920 2.35 -2.81 -18.69
N ALA A 921 2.37 -1.57 -18.19
CA ALA A 921 2.34 -1.29 -16.76
C ALA A 921 0.91 -1.22 -16.17
N ARG A 922 -0.13 -1.38 -16.99
CA ARG A 922 -1.53 -1.32 -16.55
C ARG A 922 -1.83 -2.44 -15.56
N TYR A 923 -2.32 -2.09 -14.38
CA TYR A 923 -2.53 -3.06 -13.30
C TYR A 923 -3.60 -4.12 -13.62
N ALA A 924 -4.55 -3.78 -14.50
CA ALA A 924 -5.54 -4.72 -15.01
C ALA A 924 -4.92 -5.87 -15.85
N TYR A 925 -3.69 -5.69 -16.34
CA TYR A 925 -2.98 -6.66 -17.17
C TYR A 925 -1.80 -7.33 -16.46
N VAL A 926 -1.13 -6.63 -15.56
CA VAL A 926 0.10 -7.10 -14.89
C VAL A 926 0.05 -6.71 -13.40
N ARG A 927 0.43 -7.63 -12.51
CA ARG A 927 0.47 -7.40 -11.05
C ARG A 927 1.76 -7.92 -10.40
N PRO A 928 2.21 -7.36 -9.27
CA PRO A 928 3.29 -7.93 -8.47
C PRO A 928 3.05 -9.40 -8.11
N VAL A 929 4.11 -10.21 -8.19
CA VAL A 929 4.09 -11.64 -7.85
C VAL A 929 3.94 -11.85 -6.34
N TYR A 930 4.47 -10.94 -5.52
CA TYR A 930 4.41 -11.05 -4.07
C TYR A 930 3.25 -10.23 -3.49
N TYR A 931 2.70 -10.68 -2.37
CA TYR A 931 1.78 -9.85 -1.58
C TYR A 931 2.51 -8.61 -1.05
N HIS A 932 1.77 -7.53 -0.77
CA HIS A 932 2.30 -6.27 -0.20
C HIS A 932 1.67 -5.89 1.14
N SER A 933 0.70 -6.68 1.62
CA SER A 933 -0.01 -6.50 2.89
C SER A 933 -0.10 -7.82 3.66
N LYS A 934 -0.25 -7.73 4.99
CA LYS A 934 -0.45 -8.88 5.88
C LYS A 934 -1.86 -9.45 5.73
N HIS A 935 -1.98 -10.77 5.88
CA HIS A 935 -3.26 -11.48 5.90
C HIS A 935 -3.23 -12.52 7.02
N GLN A 936 -4.36 -12.73 7.70
CA GLN A 936 -4.43 -13.60 8.88
C GLN A 936 -4.38 -15.10 8.55
N VAL A 937 -4.85 -15.49 7.36
CA VAL A 937 -4.91 -16.89 6.92
C VAL A 937 -4.42 -17.03 5.48
N LEU A 938 -3.66 -18.08 5.21
CA LEU A 938 -3.21 -18.46 3.88
C LEU A 938 -3.67 -19.86 3.53
N THR A 939 -4.14 -20.05 2.30
CA THR A 939 -4.33 -21.37 1.71
C THR A 939 -3.21 -21.66 0.70
N ILE A 940 -2.55 -22.81 0.83
CA ILE A 940 -1.57 -23.27 -0.15
C ILE A 940 -2.28 -23.66 -1.45
N ILE A 941 -1.90 -23.05 -2.58
CA ILE A 941 -2.53 -23.33 -3.89
C ILE A 941 -1.58 -24.02 -4.88
N ASN A 942 -0.28 -24.05 -4.60
CA ASN A 942 0.69 -24.74 -5.43
C ASN A 942 0.44 -26.27 -5.45
N PRO A 943 0.30 -26.94 -6.62
CA PRO A 943 0.09 -28.38 -6.70
C PRO A 943 1.23 -29.24 -6.13
N THR A 944 2.43 -28.68 -5.97
CA THR A 944 3.59 -29.34 -5.32
C THR A 944 3.76 -28.91 -3.86
N GLY A 945 2.82 -28.15 -3.32
CA GLY A 945 2.86 -27.64 -1.95
C GLY A 945 3.82 -26.45 -1.78
N VAL A 946 3.99 -26.00 -0.54
CA VAL A 946 4.90 -24.91 -0.18
C VAL A 946 5.72 -25.34 1.03
N ASN A 947 7.03 -25.16 0.93
CA ASN A 947 7.94 -25.46 2.03
C ASN A 947 7.84 -24.39 3.13
N GLU A 948 7.93 -24.85 4.36
CA GLU A 948 8.18 -24.10 5.58
C GLU A 948 9.69 -24.05 5.85
N TYR A 949 10.15 -22.91 6.36
CA TYR A 949 11.56 -22.65 6.60
C TYR A 949 11.77 -22.00 7.96
N THR A 950 12.87 -22.34 8.62
CA THR A 950 13.27 -21.70 9.87
C THR A 950 13.58 -20.22 9.66
N ASN A 951 14.23 -19.88 8.54
CA ASN A 951 14.77 -18.55 8.30
C ASN A 951 13.94 -17.76 7.27
N ARG A 952 13.89 -16.43 7.45
CA ARG A 952 13.19 -15.48 6.57
C ARG A 952 13.65 -15.53 5.10
N ASN A 953 14.93 -15.82 4.86
CA ASN A 953 15.49 -15.97 3.51
C ASN A 953 15.07 -17.29 2.81
N LEU A 954 14.20 -18.10 3.43
CA LEU A 954 13.80 -19.45 2.98
C LEU A 954 14.95 -20.46 2.99
N THR A 955 15.83 -20.37 4.00
CA THR A 955 16.83 -21.40 4.32
C THR A 955 16.41 -22.19 5.57
N GLY A 956 16.97 -23.39 5.75
CA GLY A 956 16.55 -24.29 6.84
C GLY A 956 15.15 -24.86 6.58
N LYS A 957 14.99 -25.62 5.48
CA LYS A 957 13.70 -26.23 5.12
C LYS A 957 13.26 -27.22 6.20
N ILE A 958 12.03 -27.09 6.67
CA ILE A 958 11.47 -27.92 7.74
C ILE A 958 10.55 -29.00 7.16
N LYS A 959 9.41 -28.58 6.59
CA LYS A 959 8.42 -29.48 5.99
C LYS A 959 7.69 -28.83 4.83
N ASN A 960 6.94 -29.61 4.07
CA ASN A 960 6.14 -29.13 2.95
C ASN A 960 4.64 -29.20 3.27
N PHE A 961 3.95 -28.06 3.16
CA PHE A 961 2.51 -27.99 3.27
C PHE A 961 1.85 -28.36 1.95
N LYS A 962 0.95 -29.34 1.98
CA LYS A 962 0.22 -29.83 0.80
C LYS A 962 -0.76 -28.78 0.29
N GLN A 963 -1.09 -28.83 -1.01
CA GLN A 963 -2.13 -27.99 -1.62
C GLN A 963 -3.43 -28.11 -0.81
N GLY A 964 -4.00 -26.96 -0.45
CA GLY A 964 -5.20 -26.87 0.35
C GLY A 964 -5.01 -26.65 1.85
N THR A 965 -3.79 -26.80 2.35
CA THR A 965 -3.48 -26.52 3.76
C THR A 965 -3.79 -25.05 4.08
N GLN A 966 -4.57 -24.82 5.13
CA GLN A 966 -4.84 -23.49 5.66
C GLN A 966 -3.91 -23.22 6.82
N LEU A 967 -3.20 -22.08 6.78
CA LEU A 967 -2.18 -21.71 7.74
C LEU A 967 -2.58 -20.40 8.40
N LYS A 968 -2.51 -20.37 9.73
CA LYS A 968 -2.62 -19.14 10.51
C LYS A 968 -1.29 -18.40 10.46
N VAL A 969 -1.40 -17.10 10.22
CA VAL A 969 -0.25 -16.22 10.01
C VAL A 969 -0.14 -15.26 11.18
N LYS A 970 1.03 -15.25 11.83
CA LYS A 970 1.36 -14.32 12.91
C LYS A 970 1.92 -13.01 12.39
N GLY A 971 2.70 -13.06 11.31
CA GLY A 971 3.39 -11.89 10.76
C GLY A 971 3.61 -11.96 9.26
N PHE A 972 4.05 -10.86 8.68
CA PHE A 972 4.33 -10.72 7.25
C PHE A 972 5.59 -9.88 7.11
N VAL A 973 6.64 -10.44 6.53
CA VAL A 973 7.97 -9.83 6.48
C VAL A 973 8.45 -9.73 5.05
N LYS A 974 9.27 -8.70 4.77
CA LYS A 974 9.95 -8.55 3.48
C LYS A 974 11.36 -9.16 3.57
N HIS A 975 11.85 -9.63 2.44
CA HIS A 975 13.23 -10.03 2.23
C HIS A 975 13.62 -9.60 0.82
N ASN A 976 14.39 -8.51 0.72
CA ASN A 976 14.62 -7.75 -0.51
C ASN A 976 13.27 -7.38 -1.17
N LEU A 977 13.13 -7.58 -2.48
CA LEU A 977 11.90 -7.30 -3.24
C LEU A 977 10.84 -8.42 -3.17
N THR A 978 10.99 -9.37 -2.24
CA THR A 978 10.07 -10.49 -2.08
C THR A 978 9.47 -10.50 -0.68
N THR A 979 8.30 -11.14 -0.51
CA THR A 979 7.62 -11.20 0.80
C THR A 979 7.47 -12.62 1.32
N ARG A 980 7.33 -12.74 2.64
CA ARG A 980 7.21 -13.97 3.42
C ARG A 980 6.13 -13.82 4.48
N TYR A 981 5.52 -14.92 4.85
CA TYR A 981 4.60 -14.96 5.98
C TYR A 981 5.25 -15.72 7.13
N LEU A 982 5.21 -15.10 8.32
CA LEU A 982 5.60 -15.69 9.59
C LEU A 982 4.39 -16.45 10.15
N LEU A 983 4.54 -17.75 10.34
CA LEU A 983 3.53 -18.63 10.92
C LEU A 983 3.51 -18.52 12.45
N SER A 984 2.43 -18.99 13.07
CA SER A 984 2.26 -18.93 14.53
C SER A 984 3.37 -19.61 15.34
N ASN A 985 4.04 -20.58 14.75
CA ASN A 985 5.17 -21.31 15.33
C ASN A 985 6.54 -20.63 15.11
N GLY A 986 6.59 -19.41 14.57
CA GLY A 986 7.84 -18.66 14.38
C GLY A 986 8.57 -18.92 13.06
N HIS A 987 8.05 -19.79 12.18
CA HIS A 987 8.68 -20.14 10.91
C HIS A 987 8.12 -19.35 9.71
N TYR A 988 8.78 -19.43 8.56
CA TYR A 988 8.47 -18.66 7.37
C TYR A 988 8.01 -19.50 6.18
N ILE A 989 7.06 -18.96 5.42
CA ILE A 989 6.69 -19.44 4.08
C ILE A 989 6.70 -18.31 3.06
N THR A 990 6.75 -18.65 1.77
CA THR A 990 6.74 -17.66 0.68
C THR A 990 5.43 -16.85 0.62
N GLY A 991 5.55 -15.54 0.37
CA GLY A 991 4.44 -14.65 0.04
C GLY A 991 4.11 -14.58 -1.44
N ASN A 992 4.66 -15.49 -2.26
CA ASN A 992 4.41 -15.54 -3.69
C ASN A 992 2.94 -15.92 -3.98
N ARG A 993 2.21 -14.99 -4.60
CA ARG A 993 0.78 -15.12 -4.96
C ARG A 993 0.49 -16.30 -5.87
N LYS A 994 1.46 -16.81 -6.64
CA LYS A 994 1.26 -18.01 -7.46
C LYS A 994 1.26 -19.29 -6.62
N LEU A 995 1.83 -19.25 -5.41
CA LEU A 995 2.01 -20.42 -4.54
C LEU A 995 1.03 -20.43 -3.36
N VAL A 996 0.64 -19.25 -2.88
CA VAL A 996 -0.30 -19.07 -1.75
C VAL A 996 -1.45 -18.12 -2.09
N PHE A 997 -2.61 -18.36 -1.48
CA PHE A 997 -3.82 -17.54 -1.59
C PHE A 997 -4.19 -16.98 -0.21
N ALA A 998 -4.27 -15.66 -0.10
CA ALA A 998 -4.46 -14.97 1.17
C ALA A 998 -5.92 -14.83 1.60
N SER A 999 -6.58 -15.98 1.69
CA SER A 999 -7.89 -16.18 2.32
C SER A 999 -8.14 -17.70 2.44
N LYS A 1000 -9.23 -18.10 3.09
CA LYS A 1000 -9.69 -19.49 3.14
C LYS A 1000 -10.22 -19.90 1.76
N LEU A 1001 -9.66 -20.95 1.17
CA LEU A 1001 -10.16 -21.54 -0.08
C LEU A 1001 -10.67 -22.95 0.19
N VAL A 1002 -11.94 -23.21 -0.11
CA VAL A 1002 -12.53 -24.55 0.01
C VAL A 1002 -11.94 -25.46 -1.07
N GLN A 1003 -11.38 -26.59 -0.64
CA GLN A 1003 -10.68 -27.51 -1.52
C GLN A 1003 -11.58 -28.68 -1.89
N PRO A 1004 -11.62 -29.08 -3.18
CA PRO A 1004 -12.34 -30.27 -3.57
C PRO A 1004 -11.60 -31.50 -3.04
N THR A 1005 -12.20 -32.20 -2.09
CA THR A 1005 -11.69 -33.46 -1.52
C THR A 1005 -12.32 -34.68 -2.21
N LYS A 1006 -13.54 -34.52 -2.73
CA LYS A 1006 -14.26 -35.53 -3.51
C LYS A 1006 -14.99 -34.88 -4.69
N ILE A 1007 -15.14 -35.65 -5.76
CA ILE A 1007 -15.97 -35.29 -6.92
C ILE A 1007 -16.91 -36.44 -7.26
N LYS A 1008 -18.14 -36.12 -7.66
CA LYS A 1008 -19.09 -37.06 -8.25
C LYS A 1008 -19.11 -36.87 -9.77
N VAL A 1009 -18.93 -37.95 -10.52
CA VAL A 1009 -18.99 -37.95 -11.98
C VAL A 1009 -20.44 -37.79 -12.43
N LYS A 1010 -20.74 -36.75 -13.23
CA LYS A 1010 -22.09 -36.46 -13.76
C LYS A 1010 -22.34 -37.14 -15.11
N ARG A 1011 -21.31 -37.22 -15.94
CA ARG A 1011 -21.31 -37.88 -17.25
C ARG A 1011 -20.05 -38.72 -17.35
N SER A 1012 -20.10 -39.85 -18.03
CA SER A 1012 -18.94 -40.73 -18.13
C SER A 1012 -17.70 -39.99 -18.63
N ILE A 1013 -16.56 -40.25 -17.97
CA ILE A 1013 -15.26 -39.62 -18.25
C ILE A 1013 -14.18 -40.68 -18.38
N TYR A 1014 -12.98 -40.27 -18.80
CA TYR A 1014 -11.80 -41.12 -18.76
C TYR A 1014 -10.80 -40.63 -17.72
N LEU A 1015 -10.08 -41.58 -17.13
CA LEU A 1015 -8.83 -41.39 -16.41
C LEU A 1015 -7.68 -41.30 -17.41
N TYR A 1016 -6.73 -40.40 -17.17
CA TYR A 1016 -5.59 -40.17 -18.05
C TYR A 1016 -4.27 -40.22 -17.31
N ASN A 1017 -3.19 -40.53 -18.02
CA ASN A 1017 -1.86 -40.67 -17.44
C ASN A 1017 -1.23 -39.35 -16.96
N ASN A 1018 -1.63 -38.21 -17.52
CA ASN A 1018 -1.04 -36.91 -17.19
C ASN A 1018 -2.07 -35.77 -17.23
N VAL A 1019 -1.65 -34.60 -16.75
CA VAL A 1019 -2.50 -33.39 -16.64
C VAL A 1019 -2.98 -32.86 -18.01
N ASN A 1020 -2.29 -33.20 -19.09
CA ASN A 1020 -2.69 -32.80 -20.45
C ASN A 1020 -3.72 -33.74 -21.07
N LEU A 1021 -4.02 -34.85 -20.41
CA LEU A 1021 -4.95 -35.88 -20.86
C LEU A 1021 -4.49 -36.58 -22.17
N ASN A 1022 -3.18 -36.82 -22.31
CA ASN A 1022 -2.61 -37.35 -23.56
C ASN A 1022 -2.98 -38.81 -23.84
N LYS A 1023 -3.03 -39.67 -22.81
CA LYS A 1023 -3.35 -41.10 -22.97
C LYS A 1023 -4.45 -41.51 -22.01
N ARG A 1024 -5.55 -42.06 -22.55
CA ARG A 1024 -6.65 -42.66 -21.77
C ARG A 1024 -6.15 -43.96 -21.11
N LEU A 1025 -6.45 -44.12 -19.83
CA LEU A 1025 -6.07 -45.28 -19.02
C LEU A 1025 -7.28 -46.13 -18.66
N LYS A 1026 -8.37 -45.49 -18.23
CA LYS A 1026 -9.56 -46.18 -17.71
C LYS A 1026 -10.82 -45.37 -17.95
N HIS A 1027 -11.91 -46.02 -18.34
CA HIS A 1027 -13.23 -45.40 -18.41
C HIS A 1027 -13.88 -45.35 -17.02
N ILE A 1028 -14.54 -44.24 -16.69
CA ILE A 1028 -15.22 -44.01 -15.39
C ILE A 1028 -16.68 -43.64 -15.67
N LYS A 1029 -17.60 -44.47 -15.15
CA LYS A 1029 -19.05 -44.29 -15.35
C LYS A 1029 -19.59 -43.10 -14.56
N ALA A 1030 -20.69 -42.51 -15.05
CA ALA A 1030 -21.49 -41.53 -14.30
C ALA A 1030 -21.93 -42.10 -12.94
N GLY A 1031 -22.10 -41.22 -11.95
CA GLY A 1031 -22.42 -41.57 -10.56
C GLY A 1031 -21.21 -41.86 -9.67
N THR A 1032 -20.07 -42.28 -10.25
CA THR A 1032 -18.85 -42.62 -9.49
C THR A 1032 -18.35 -41.45 -8.65
N VAL A 1033 -18.02 -41.69 -7.37
CA VAL A 1033 -17.39 -40.70 -6.49
C VAL A 1033 -15.88 -40.98 -6.44
N LEU A 1034 -15.08 -39.97 -6.77
CA LEU A 1034 -13.62 -40.05 -6.78
C LEU A 1034 -13.03 -39.14 -5.71
N LYS A 1035 -12.05 -39.64 -4.94
CA LYS A 1035 -11.26 -38.84 -4.02
C LYS A 1035 -10.22 -38.03 -4.80
N VAL A 1036 -10.25 -36.71 -4.60
CA VAL A 1036 -9.30 -35.78 -5.21
C VAL A 1036 -8.06 -35.68 -4.32
N LYS A 1037 -6.89 -36.00 -4.87
CA LYS A 1037 -5.59 -35.86 -4.19
C LYS A 1037 -5.05 -34.44 -4.27
N LYS A 1038 -5.14 -33.82 -5.44
CA LYS A 1038 -4.79 -32.43 -5.73
C LYS A 1038 -5.44 -31.99 -7.04
N TRP A 1039 -5.37 -30.70 -7.36
CA TRP A 1039 -5.73 -30.18 -8.67
C TRP A 1039 -4.58 -29.43 -9.31
N ASP A 1040 -4.58 -29.45 -10.63
CA ASP A 1040 -3.56 -28.83 -11.47
C ASP A 1040 -4.20 -28.29 -12.77
N TYR A 1041 -3.41 -27.74 -13.68
CA TYR A 1041 -3.89 -27.22 -14.96
C TYR A 1041 -3.09 -27.79 -16.13
N SER A 1042 -3.78 -28.12 -17.22
CA SER A 1042 -3.12 -28.54 -18.46
C SER A 1042 -2.23 -27.44 -19.04
N HIS A 1043 -1.31 -27.83 -19.92
CA HIS A 1043 -0.35 -26.99 -20.63
C HIS A 1043 0.40 -26.03 -19.71
N GLN A 1044 0.82 -26.48 -18.53
CA GLN A 1044 1.42 -25.64 -17.48
C GLN A 1044 2.51 -24.70 -18.01
N TYR A 1045 3.44 -25.20 -18.82
CA TYR A 1045 4.59 -24.46 -19.32
C TYR A 1045 4.38 -23.76 -20.67
N SER A 1046 3.23 -23.96 -21.33
CA SER A 1046 2.95 -23.27 -22.59
C SER A 1046 2.71 -21.78 -22.35
N THR A 1047 3.44 -20.91 -23.04
CA THR A 1047 3.19 -19.47 -23.02
C THR A 1047 1.98 -19.08 -23.87
N THR A 1048 1.56 -19.89 -24.85
CA THR A 1048 0.53 -19.53 -25.83
C THR A 1048 -0.81 -20.24 -25.66
N THR A 1049 -0.87 -21.30 -24.86
CA THR A 1049 -2.08 -22.13 -24.68
C THR A 1049 -2.69 -21.95 -23.28
N PHE A 1050 -4.02 -21.82 -23.21
CA PHE A 1050 -4.76 -21.82 -21.95
C PHE A 1050 -4.66 -23.19 -21.24
N GLY A 1051 -4.62 -23.18 -19.90
CA GLY A 1051 -4.58 -24.40 -19.09
C GLY A 1051 -5.91 -24.69 -18.41
N ALA A 1052 -6.55 -25.81 -18.72
CA ALA A 1052 -7.81 -26.22 -18.12
C ALA A 1052 -7.57 -26.96 -16.79
N LYS A 1053 -8.40 -26.72 -15.77
CA LYS A 1053 -8.26 -27.38 -14.46
C LYS A 1053 -8.49 -28.89 -14.60
N ARG A 1054 -7.70 -29.68 -13.86
CA ARG A 1054 -7.75 -31.15 -13.77
C ARG A 1054 -7.63 -31.59 -12.33
N TYR A 1055 -8.26 -32.71 -12.00
CA TYR A 1055 -8.13 -33.35 -10.70
C TYR A 1055 -7.21 -34.55 -10.82
N LEU A 1056 -6.20 -34.65 -9.94
CA LEU A 1056 -5.45 -35.88 -9.73
C LEU A 1056 -6.26 -36.75 -8.77
N VAL A 1057 -6.59 -37.96 -9.22
CA VAL A 1057 -7.29 -38.99 -8.44
C VAL A 1057 -6.39 -40.23 -8.33
N SER A 1058 -6.88 -41.32 -7.74
CA SER A 1058 -6.10 -42.56 -7.73
C SER A 1058 -5.90 -43.06 -9.18
N GLY A 1059 -4.65 -43.36 -9.56
CA GLY A 1059 -4.29 -43.90 -10.86
C GLY A 1059 -4.14 -42.91 -12.02
N GLY A 1060 -4.42 -41.61 -11.83
CA GLY A 1060 -4.26 -40.62 -12.92
C GLY A 1060 -5.08 -39.34 -12.77
N TYR A 1061 -5.22 -38.61 -13.87
CA TYR A 1061 -5.92 -37.33 -13.96
C TYR A 1061 -7.30 -37.47 -14.61
N VAL A 1062 -8.25 -36.66 -14.15
CA VAL A 1062 -9.59 -36.52 -14.75
C VAL A 1062 -9.94 -35.05 -15.01
N THR A 1063 -10.92 -34.81 -15.87
CA THR A 1063 -11.43 -33.46 -16.12
C THR A 1063 -12.04 -32.83 -14.86
N ALA A 1064 -11.80 -31.54 -14.64
CA ALA A 1064 -12.47 -30.76 -13.59
C ALA A 1064 -13.65 -29.94 -14.12
N ASN A 1065 -14.08 -30.18 -15.36
CA ASN A 1065 -15.17 -29.44 -15.99
C ASN A 1065 -16.52 -29.77 -15.31
N GLY A 1066 -17.24 -28.74 -14.86
CA GLY A 1066 -18.51 -28.84 -14.14
C GLY A 1066 -19.66 -29.53 -14.89
N HIS A 1067 -19.56 -29.63 -16.22
CA HIS A 1067 -20.50 -30.43 -17.02
C HIS A 1067 -20.32 -31.94 -16.80
N PHE A 1068 -19.10 -32.38 -16.50
CA PHE A 1068 -18.75 -33.79 -16.37
C PHE A 1068 -18.60 -34.24 -14.91
N VAL A 1069 -18.24 -33.33 -13.99
CA VAL A 1069 -18.01 -33.66 -12.57
C VAL A 1069 -18.56 -32.56 -11.65
N LYS A 1070 -18.99 -32.92 -10.44
CA LYS A 1070 -19.44 -32.01 -9.37
C LYS A 1070 -18.60 -32.24 -8.12
N VAL A 1071 -18.14 -31.17 -7.46
CA VAL A 1071 -17.49 -31.29 -6.14
C VAL A 1071 -18.54 -31.66 -5.09
N VAL A 1072 -18.24 -32.63 -4.24
CA VAL A 1072 -19.13 -33.11 -3.17
C VAL A 1072 -18.38 -33.13 -1.84
N LYS A 1073 -19.10 -32.98 -0.73
CA LYS A 1073 -18.53 -33.00 0.62
C LYS A 1073 -18.12 -34.42 1.03
#